data_AF-A0A1G2XX60-F1
#
_entry.id   AF-A0A1G2XX60-F1
#
_cell.length_a   1.000
_cell.length_b   1.000
_cell.length_c   1.000
_cell.angle_alpha   90.00
_cell.angle_beta   90.00
_cell.angle_gamma   90.00
#
_symmetry.space_group_name_H-M   'P 1'
#
loop_
_entity.id
_entity.type
_entity.pdbx_description
1 polymer ?
#
loop_
_entity_poly.entity_id
_entity_poly.type
_entity_poly.pdbx_seq_one_letter_code
_entity_poly.pdbx_strand_id
1 'polypeptide(L)'
;MSKYIATNAIDGAVGWVAKADAKLSEAIAAKGENCAVAFPNTAYFLPVIYSFTGEKMQTLADMRKMLSKAKELLPARPSDNVWLPYLGNTLDAGVAALFACEIIEACKYLVGPNPVGGIWLGAANDVIMRERGIEFVDGSAPGFAAITGAAPTNEIAVKIAKELQQKNLYVFMGGCTNGKQFAEQLAEEGVQLGWETRLVPFGRDVSSLIYALGFANRAAMSFGGVKPGDFAANLKYNKDRIFAFVLAFGEVTADKYAAAAGAINYGFPVIADTNIPEILPTGVCTYEHVVANVPYETMVEKALEVRGCKIKITKVPIPVPYGPAFEGERIRKQDAHVEFGGNKTTAFEFVTTVEMDQINDGDIEIIGPDVDTVKEGTAMPLAIWVEVAGRKMQSDFEPILERQIHHLVNGAEGIWHMGQRDIIWTRISKDGFKKGLRLRHYGEILHAKLLSEYPAIVDKVKVTIITDSAEVEKRVVVARKVYDERNRRLESMTDESVETFYSCTLCQSFAPDHVCIITPERLGLCGAYNWLDGKAAFEIDETGPNQPVKKGDCLDPVRGIWQGINDFVYTTSHKATKCFTAYSIMDRPMTSCGCFEAICAYVPECNGVMVVNREYEGETPIGMTFSSLAGSVGGGQQTPGFMGVGKVFLTSRKFLHAEGGFKRLVWMPKELKTLLEQDLKKRFAEQDVPDLFDKIADESVGTDAASIKAYLEKVGHPSLTMKDMADYAETNVEDRMVDSEKAVEQAVDEAKAVAVAANETTKSETMLTAEMIAQIKTQITDEVTKNIRTLLTQEIVKDIISTLSVKFLGEQAPAIAAKSEPVKAQAKIEVKSNGPSAAQRISEIKTVKVRKEKCEVPVIEVKLGAAKAEGGTRGRTYKVGGATCMPFHLWEGQMKNRPLVALEVFDEVNDKYPLSLRDIYGKLLNNPVEMAKVCVDKYGADLISVRLEGTHPEKGNRSSQQAVDLVKSILAAIDVPLIIMGHNHFDKNNEVLKAVAQACAGENLLLNWVEQDNYRTIAGAAIAYGHSIVSQSPIDVNIAKQMNILLTNMDVKPEQIMMDPITGATGYGIEYTYSVMERMRMTALGGDKMLASPIIVLTGQECAKTKEAKASQADFPAWGQLDKRAAMWELVTATNLLYAGADIFVMYNPDAMMALKQTIFKLMDGQINK
;
A
#
# COMPACT_ATOMS: atom_id res chain seq x y z
N MET A 1 -42.28 -5.60 2.89
CA MET A 1 -42.10 -5.14 4.29
C MET A 1 -43.18 -5.77 5.15
N SER A 2 -42.82 -6.38 6.27
CA SER A 2 -43.76 -7.11 7.12
C SER A 2 -44.62 -6.17 7.98
N LYS A 3 -45.94 -6.16 7.74
CA LYS A 3 -46.92 -5.48 8.62
C LYS A 3 -46.78 -5.96 10.07
N TYR A 4 -46.54 -7.26 10.25
CA TYR A 4 -46.41 -7.89 11.55
C TYR A 4 -45.23 -7.31 12.36
N ILE A 5 -44.05 -7.17 11.75
CA ILE A 5 -42.89 -6.59 12.42
C ILE A 5 -43.15 -5.13 12.78
N ALA A 6 -43.69 -4.35 11.83
CA ALA A 6 -43.99 -2.94 12.05
C ALA A 6 -44.98 -2.73 13.22
N THR A 7 -46.07 -3.50 13.26
CA THR A 7 -47.05 -3.43 14.35
C THR A 7 -46.42 -3.79 15.70
N ASN A 8 -45.67 -4.89 15.78
CA ASN A 8 -45.06 -5.33 17.05
C ASN A 8 -43.97 -4.37 17.54
N ALA A 9 -43.17 -3.77 16.64
CA ALA A 9 -42.18 -2.77 17.02
C ALA A 9 -42.84 -1.49 17.56
N ILE A 10 -43.93 -1.03 16.94
CA ILE A 10 -44.68 0.14 17.41
C ILE A 10 -45.34 -0.14 18.76
N ASP A 11 -45.97 -1.30 18.92
CA ASP A 11 -46.60 -1.71 20.18
C ASP A 11 -45.59 -1.86 21.31
N GLY A 12 -44.43 -2.44 21.01
CA GLY A 12 -43.31 -2.52 21.93
C GLY A 12 -42.79 -1.14 22.33
N ALA A 13 -42.68 -0.19 21.39
CA ALA A 13 -42.24 1.17 21.68
C ALA A 13 -43.22 1.91 22.59
N VAL A 14 -44.54 1.80 22.34
CA VAL A 14 -45.59 2.32 23.23
C VAL A 14 -45.43 1.72 24.63
N GLY A 15 -45.21 0.40 24.71
CA GLY A 15 -44.96 -0.30 25.97
C GLY A 15 -43.70 0.20 26.69
N TRP A 16 -42.61 0.44 25.97
CA TRP A 16 -41.36 0.95 26.54
C TRP A 16 -41.51 2.37 27.08
N VAL A 17 -42.16 3.26 26.33
CA VAL A 17 -42.42 4.64 26.77
C VAL A 17 -43.29 4.67 28.03
N ALA A 18 -44.32 3.81 28.11
CA ALA A 18 -45.15 3.68 29.31
C ALA A 18 -44.35 3.16 30.52
N LYS A 19 -43.49 2.15 30.32
CA LYS A 19 -42.59 1.62 31.37
C LYS A 19 -41.59 2.69 31.85
N ALA A 20 -41.04 3.48 30.93
CA ALA A 20 -40.14 4.58 31.25
C ALA A 20 -40.84 5.67 32.06
N ASP A 21 -42.08 6.02 31.70
CA ASP A 21 -42.89 7.00 32.44
C ASP A 21 -43.15 6.56 33.89
N ALA A 22 -43.52 5.29 34.07
CA ALA A 22 -43.73 4.72 35.39
C ALA A 22 -42.43 4.71 36.21
N LYS A 23 -41.32 4.24 35.64
CA LYS A 23 -40.04 4.14 36.34
C LYS A 23 -39.42 5.50 36.66
N LEU A 24 -39.55 6.46 35.76
CA LEU A 24 -39.11 7.83 35.97
C LEU A 24 -39.96 8.51 37.06
N SER A 25 -41.28 8.29 37.06
CA SER A 25 -42.17 8.82 38.10
C SER A 25 -41.86 8.23 39.48
N GLU A 26 -41.55 6.93 39.56
CA GLU A 26 -41.05 6.28 40.78
C GLU A 26 -39.74 6.93 41.26
N ALA A 27 -38.78 7.14 40.35
CA ALA A 27 -37.51 7.78 40.68
C ALA A 27 -37.68 9.23 41.17
N ILE A 28 -38.55 10.01 40.52
CA ILE A 28 -38.87 11.38 40.91
C ILE A 28 -39.55 11.41 42.28
N ALA A 29 -40.51 10.52 42.53
CA ALA A 29 -41.17 10.42 43.83
C ALA A 29 -40.19 10.07 44.95
N ALA A 30 -39.20 9.21 44.67
CA ALA A 30 -38.22 8.76 45.65
C ALA A 30 -37.06 9.74 45.89
N LYS A 31 -36.64 10.51 44.87
CA LYS A 31 -35.39 11.31 44.90
C LYS A 31 -35.57 12.80 44.58
N GLY A 32 -36.73 13.22 44.07
CA GLY A 32 -37.04 14.59 43.66
C GLY A 32 -36.52 14.95 42.26
N GLU A 33 -37.18 15.89 41.57
CA GLU A 33 -36.90 16.24 40.17
C GLU A 33 -35.46 16.76 39.91
N ASN A 34 -34.85 17.40 40.91
CA ASN A 34 -33.50 17.96 40.82
C ASN A 34 -32.38 16.93 41.12
N CYS A 35 -32.72 15.65 41.36
CA CYS A 35 -31.73 14.61 41.61
C CYS A 35 -30.83 14.43 40.38
N ALA A 36 -29.50 14.43 40.60
CA ALA A 36 -28.52 14.22 39.55
C ALA A 36 -28.56 12.78 39.01
N VAL A 37 -28.44 12.65 37.70
CA VAL A 37 -28.47 11.38 36.97
C VAL A 37 -27.20 11.27 36.13
N ALA A 38 -26.53 10.13 36.20
CA ALA A 38 -25.38 9.84 35.37
C ALA A 38 -25.16 8.32 35.27
N PHE A 39 -24.65 7.86 34.14
CA PHE A 39 -23.99 6.55 34.08
C PHE A 39 -22.59 6.61 34.72
N PRO A 40 -22.03 5.46 35.15
CA PRO A 40 -20.74 5.42 35.83
C PRO A 40 -19.60 5.99 34.96
N ASN A 41 -18.91 7.01 35.46
CA ASN A 41 -17.67 7.57 34.91
C ASN A 41 -17.73 7.81 33.38
N THR A 42 -18.76 8.54 32.93
CA THR A 42 -18.89 8.94 31.52
C THR A 42 -19.02 10.46 31.35
N ALA A 43 -18.31 11.00 30.35
CA ALA A 43 -18.43 12.38 29.90
C ALA A 43 -19.57 12.59 28.89
N TYR A 44 -20.23 11.50 28.47
CA TYR A 44 -21.26 11.50 27.43
C TYR A 44 -22.69 11.42 27.99
N PHE A 45 -22.88 11.70 29.27
CA PHE A 45 -24.19 11.73 29.95
C PHE A 45 -24.98 10.43 29.76
N LEU A 46 -26.11 10.49 29.04
CA LEU A 46 -26.85 9.35 28.51
C LEU A 46 -26.52 9.25 27.02
N PRO A 47 -25.60 8.35 26.61
CA PRO A 47 -24.95 8.45 25.31
C PRO A 47 -25.85 8.37 24.09
N VAL A 48 -26.94 7.61 24.12
CA VAL A 48 -27.85 7.47 22.97
C VAL A 48 -28.69 8.74 22.81
N ILE A 49 -29.26 9.26 23.89
CA ILE A 49 -29.97 10.55 23.88
C ILE A 49 -29.01 11.68 23.49
N TYR A 50 -27.80 11.69 24.05
CA TYR A 50 -26.83 12.76 23.83
C TYR A 50 -26.31 12.77 22.39
N SER A 51 -26.06 11.61 21.79
CA SER A 51 -25.65 11.55 20.39
C SER A 51 -26.77 11.99 19.44
N PHE A 52 -28.02 11.62 19.72
CA PHE A 52 -29.15 11.94 18.85
C PHE A 52 -29.61 13.40 18.95
N THR A 53 -29.59 13.97 20.15
CA THR A 53 -30.23 15.27 20.43
C THR A 53 -29.26 16.37 20.83
N GLY A 54 -28.04 16.01 21.27
CA GLY A 54 -27.09 16.95 21.86
C GLY A 54 -27.46 17.40 23.27
N GLU A 55 -28.58 16.94 23.82
CA GLU A 55 -29.06 17.33 25.14
C GLU A 55 -28.35 16.57 26.26
N LYS A 56 -27.84 17.31 27.24
CA LYS A 56 -27.15 16.77 28.40
C LYS A 56 -28.18 16.41 29.47
N MET A 57 -28.52 15.14 29.58
CA MET A 57 -29.39 14.63 30.64
C MET A 57 -28.63 14.62 31.96
N GLN A 58 -28.87 15.61 32.82
CA GLN A 58 -28.15 15.75 34.10
C GLN A 58 -29.06 15.53 35.31
N THR A 59 -30.37 15.72 35.16
CA THR A 59 -31.34 15.59 36.24
C THR A 59 -32.54 14.72 35.85
N LEU A 60 -33.31 14.25 36.83
CA LEU A 60 -34.59 13.56 36.57
C LEU A 60 -35.59 14.44 35.80
N ALA A 61 -35.55 15.76 36.02
CA ALA A 61 -36.37 16.73 35.28
C ALA A 61 -36.04 16.77 33.78
N ASP A 62 -34.77 16.65 33.40
CA ASP A 62 -34.35 16.62 32.00
C ASP A 62 -34.86 15.36 31.29
N MET A 63 -34.82 14.21 31.96
CA MET A 63 -35.38 12.96 31.42
C MET A 63 -36.89 13.04 31.19
N ARG A 64 -37.63 13.82 31.98
CA ARG A 64 -39.08 14.03 31.76
C ARG A 64 -39.35 14.78 30.46
N LYS A 65 -38.50 15.75 30.10
CA LYS A 65 -38.58 16.45 28.80
C LYS A 65 -38.28 15.48 27.66
N MET A 66 -37.25 14.65 27.82
CA MET A 66 -36.88 13.67 26.79
C MET A 66 -37.94 12.58 26.60
N LEU A 67 -38.62 12.18 27.67
CA LEU A 67 -39.74 11.25 27.59
C LEU A 67 -40.92 11.83 26.80
N SER A 68 -41.20 13.13 26.90
CA SER A 68 -42.21 13.79 26.06
C SER A 68 -41.84 13.74 24.59
N LYS A 69 -40.56 13.99 24.25
CA LYS A 69 -40.07 13.82 22.86
C LYS A 69 -40.17 12.38 22.37
N ALA A 70 -39.88 11.39 23.23
CA ALA A 70 -40.07 9.99 22.88
C ALA A 70 -41.55 9.67 22.58
N LYS A 71 -42.51 10.29 23.29
CA LYS A 71 -43.95 10.16 23.02
C LYS A 71 -44.33 10.76 21.65
N GLU A 72 -43.70 11.86 21.25
CA GLU A 72 -43.94 12.51 19.94
C GLU A 72 -43.44 11.67 18.76
N LEU A 73 -42.42 10.84 18.96
CA LEU A 73 -41.86 9.94 17.95
C LEU A 73 -42.69 8.66 17.73
N LEU A 74 -43.71 8.40 18.56
CA LEU A 74 -44.54 7.20 18.42
C LEU A 74 -45.50 7.33 17.23
N PRO A 75 -45.34 6.51 16.17
CA PRO A 75 -46.24 6.55 15.02
C PRO A 75 -47.58 5.85 15.33
N ALA A 76 -48.58 6.11 14.49
CA ALA A 76 -49.82 5.34 14.50
C ALA A 76 -49.57 3.89 14.01
N ARG A 77 -50.37 2.94 14.53
CA ARG A 77 -50.36 1.55 14.04
C ARG A 77 -50.66 1.50 12.53
N PRO A 78 -50.03 0.58 11.78
CA PRO A 78 -50.36 0.35 10.37
C PRO A 78 -51.84 -0.04 10.20
N SER A 79 -52.52 0.51 9.19
CA SER A 79 -53.94 0.21 8.93
C SER A 79 -54.16 -1.26 8.52
N ASP A 80 -55.38 -1.76 8.72
CA ASP A 80 -55.69 -3.16 8.39
C ASP A 80 -55.87 -3.45 6.91
N ASN A 81 -56.36 -2.47 6.14
CA ASN A 81 -56.80 -2.67 4.76
C ASN A 81 -55.82 -2.13 3.71
N VAL A 82 -55.12 -1.02 4.00
CA VAL A 82 -54.14 -0.38 3.09
C VAL A 82 -53.01 0.22 3.91
N TRP A 83 -51.86 -0.46 3.98
CA TRP A 83 -50.67 0.07 4.65
C TRP A 83 -49.58 0.36 3.63
N LEU A 84 -49.00 1.57 3.71
CA LEU A 84 -47.79 1.90 2.96
C LEU A 84 -46.60 1.24 3.67
N PRO A 85 -45.83 0.38 2.99
CA PRO A 85 -44.67 -0.26 3.58
C PRO A 85 -43.51 0.75 3.69
N TYR A 86 -43.61 1.69 4.63
CA TYR A 86 -42.57 2.68 4.92
C TYR A 86 -41.81 2.29 6.19
N LEU A 87 -40.50 2.04 6.06
CA LEU A 87 -39.66 1.58 7.16
C LEU A 87 -39.47 2.68 8.20
N GLY A 88 -39.52 3.96 7.79
CA GLY A 88 -39.24 5.12 8.65
C GLY A 88 -40.09 5.15 9.92
N ASN A 89 -41.41 4.95 9.84
CA ASN A 89 -42.26 4.95 11.04
C ASN A 89 -41.84 3.85 12.04
N THR A 90 -41.49 2.65 11.54
CA THR A 90 -40.98 1.56 12.40
C THR A 90 -39.64 1.92 13.03
N LEU A 91 -38.77 2.63 12.30
CA LEU A 91 -37.49 3.11 12.80
C LEU A 91 -37.65 4.23 13.84
N ASP A 92 -38.60 5.14 13.66
CA ASP A 92 -38.92 6.21 14.62
C ASP A 92 -39.44 5.63 15.94
N ALA A 93 -40.32 4.62 15.85
CA ALA A 93 -40.74 3.84 17.01
C ALA A 93 -39.56 3.15 17.71
N GLY A 94 -38.61 2.64 16.92
CA GLY A 94 -37.34 2.11 17.42
C GLY A 94 -36.55 3.15 18.23
N VAL A 95 -36.37 4.36 17.70
CA VAL A 95 -35.68 5.46 18.41
C VAL A 95 -36.40 5.84 19.70
N ALA A 96 -37.73 5.93 19.68
CA ALA A 96 -38.54 6.17 20.88
C ALA A 96 -38.30 5.09 21.96
N ALA A 97 -38.22 3.82 21.54
CA ALA A 97 -37.91 2.70 22.43
C ALA A 97 -36.49 2.80 23.01
N LEU A 98 -35.50 3.23 22.22
CA LEU A 98 -34.13 3.42 22.70
C LEU A 98 -34.04 4.50 23.78
N PHE A 99 -34.68 5.65 23.57
CA PHE A 99 -34.73 6.71 24.58
C PHE A 99 -35.42 6.25 25.87
N ALA A 100 -36.53 5.52 25.74
CA ALA A 100 -37.23 4.95 26.88
C ALA A 100 -36.36 3.93 27.64
N CYS A 101 -35.64 3.06 26.93
CA CYS A 101 -34.72 2.09 27.56
C CYS A 101 -33.58 2.78 28.30
N GLU A 102 -32.98 3.83 27.71
CA GLU A 102 -31.88 4.56 28.35
C GLU A 102 -32.34 5.28 29.62
N ILE A 103 -33.54 5.87 29.61
CA ILE A 103 -34.17 6.48 30.80
C ILE A 103 -34.41 5.43 31.90
N ILE A 104 -34.93 4.25 31.54
CA ILE A 104 -35.19 3.16 32.49
C ILE A 104 -33.87 2.71 33.15
N GLU A 105 -32.84 2.46 32.34
CA GLU A 105 -31.53 2.02 32.82
C GLU A 105 -30.86 3.09 33.69
N ALA A 106 -30.96 4.37 33.34
CA ALA A 106 -30.48 5.46 34.18
C ALA A 106 -31.22 5.52 35.53
N CYS A 107 -32.53 5.30 35.55
CA CYS A 107 -33.31 5.23 36.79
C CYS A 107 -32.95 4.02 37.66
N LYS A 108 -32.60 2.87 37.05
CA LYS A 108 -32.16 1.66 37.79
C LYS A 108 -30.90 1.92 38.62
N TYR A 109 -29.97 2.74 38.16
CA TYR A 109 -28.81 3.17 38.96
C TYR A 109 -29.18 3.98 40.21
N LEU A 110 -30.36 4.63 40.25
CA LEU A 110 -30.79 5.50 41.35
C LEU A 110 -31.76 4.86 42.33
N VAL A 111 -32.73 4.10 41.82
CA VAL A 111 -33.81 3.49 42.63
C VAL A 111 -33.86 1.96 42.55
N GLY A 112 -33.01 1.35 41.71
CA GLY A 112 -32.87 -0.08 41.61
C GLY A 112 -33.88 -0.79 40.68
N PRO A 113 -33.66 -2.09 40.42
CA PRO A 113 -32.51 -2.88 40.86
C PRO A 113 -31.22 -2.40 40.18
N ASN A 114 -30.10 -2.40 40.92
CA ASN A 114 -28.81 -1.97 40.38
C ASN A 114 -28.42 -2.90 39.22
N PRO A 115 -28.13 -2.37 38.02
CA PRO A 115 -27.79 -3.19 36.86
C PRO A 115 -26.43 -3.90 36.99
N VAL A 116 -25.61 -3.53 37.99
CA VAL A 116 -24.33 -4.16 38.28
C VAL A 116 -24.49 -5.13 39.46
N GLY A 117 -24.14 -6.40 39.24
CA GLY A 117 -24.16 -7.42 40.30
C GLY A 117 -24.01 -8.85 39.77
N GLY A 118 -23.28 -9.70 40.50
CA GLY A 118 -22.98 -11.06 40.06
C GLY A 118 -22.18 -11.07 38.76
N ILE A 119 -22.73 -11.70 37.71
CA ILE A 119 -22.14 -11.71 36.37
C ILE A 119 -22.40 -10.41 35.59
N TRP A 120 -23.37 -9.57 36.00
CA TRP A 120 -23.81 -8.42 35.21
C TRP A 120 -22.95 -7.18 35.42
N LEU A 121 -22.55 -6.53 34.31
CA LEU A 121 -21.59 -5.42 34.31
C LEU A 121 -22.24 -4.03 34.17
N GLY A 122 -23.48 -3.94 33.68
CA GLY A 122 -24.14 -2.66 33.40
C GLY A 122 -23.41 -1.79 32.37
N ALA A 123 -23.61 -0.46 32.43
CA ALA A 123 -23.00 0.47 31.50
C ALA A 123 -21.46 0.47 31.59
N ALA A 124 -20.78 0.33 30.44
CA ALA A 124 -19.33 0.52 30.35
C ALA A 124 -18.95 1.96 30.73
N ASN A 125 -17.91 2.14 31.54
CA ASN A 125 -17.35 3.47 31.79
C ASN A 125 -16.48 3.96 30.61
N ASP A 126 -16.08 5.23 30.60
CA ASP A 126 -15.32 5.79 29.48
C ASP A 126 -13.88 5.27 29.37
N VAL A 127 -13.29 4.76 30.45
CA VAL A 127 -11.96 4.13 30.39
C VAL A 127 -12.02 2.84 29.59
N ILE A 128 -12.98 1.96 29.93
CA ILE A 128 -13.23 0.72 29.20
C ILE A 128 -13.65 1.03 27.76
N MET A 129 -14.54 2.01 27.56
CA MET A 129 -14.97 2.40 26.21
C MET A 129 -13.80 2.88 25.36
N ARG A 130 -12.84 3.65 25.91
CA ARG A 130 -11.65 4.07 25.17
C ARG A 130 -10.70 2.91 24.90
N GLU A 131 -10.46 2.07 25.90
CA GLU A 131 -9.55 0.93 25.81
C GLU A 131 -10.03 -0.12 24.81
N ARG A 132 -11.33 -0.43 24.81
CA ARG A 132 -11.92 -1.47 23.97
C ARG A 132 -12.51 -0.94 22.68
N GLY A 133 -12.98 0.30 22.68
CA GLY A 133 -13.58 0.93 21.49
C GLY A 133 -12.55 1.30 20.42
N ILE A 134 -11.27 1.48 20.78
CA ILE A 134 -10.19 1.68 19.79
C ILE A 134 -9.99 0.43 18.93
N GLU A 135 -10.29 -0.76 19.45
CA GLU A 135 -10.17 -2.03 18.72
C GLU A 135 -11.11 -2.09 17.50
N PHE A 136 -12.25 -1.39 17.58
CA PHE A 136 -13.19 -1.23 16.46
C PHE A 136 -12.69 -0.25 15.39
N VAL A 137 -11.75 0.62 15.74
CA VAL A 137 -11.21 1.66 14.86
C VAL A 137 -9.96 1.16 14.15
N ASP A 138 -9.07 0.47 14.88
CA ASP A 138 -7.85 -0.10 14.32
C ASP A 138 -8.06 -1.45 13.59
N GLY A 139 -9.24 -2.08 13.79
CA GLY A 139 -9.64 -3.32 13.13
C GLY A 139 -9.15 -4.60 13.83
N SER A 140 -8.56 -4.49 15.02
CA SER A 140 -8.20 -5.65 15.86
C SER A 140 -9.44 -6.39 16.40
N ALA A 141 -10.58 -5.71 16.47
CA ALA A 141 -11.90 -6.31 16.58
C ALA A 141 -12.83 -5.71 15.51
N PRO A 142 -13.44 -6.50 14.60
CA PRO A 142 -14.27 -5.94 13.53
C PRO A 142 -15.52 -5.19 14.03
N GLY A 143 -16.05 -5.61 15.19
CA GLY A 143 -17.29 -5.12 15.75
C GLY A 143 -17.79 -6.02 16.87
N PHE A 144 -19.12 -6.14 17.03
CA PHE A 144 -19.73 -6.94 18.09
C PHE A 144 -21.03 -7.64 17.68
N ALA A 145 -21.27 -8.83 18.23
CA ALA A 145 -22.55 -9.51 18.20
C ALA A 145 -23.38 -9.12 19.43
N ALA A 146 -24.53 -8.48 19.24
CA ALA A 146 -25.49 -8.21 20.30
C ALA A 146 -26.45 -9.41 20.44
N ILE A 147 -26.31 -10.18 21.52
CA ILE A 147 -27.10 -11.38 21.75
C ILE A 147 -28.26 -11.08 22.71
N THR A 148 -29.47 -11.47 22.30
CA THR A 148 -30.66 -11.44 23.16
C THR A 148 -31.35 -12.78 23.22
N GLY A 149 -31.85 -13.12 24.42
CA GLY A 149 -32.47 -14.41 24.70
C GLY A 149 -31.49 -15.47 25.20
N ALA A 150 -31.83 -16.73 24.95
CA ALA A 150 -31.06 -17.90 25.35
C ALA A 150 -31.10 -18.94 24.22
N ALA A 151 -29.95 -19.55 23.92
CA ALA A 151 -29.86 -20.64 22.95
C ALA A 151 -30.61 -21.87 23.48
N PRO A 152 -31.03 -22.83 22.62
CA PRO A 152 -31.80 -24.00 23.06
C PRO A 152 -31.10 -24.85 24.11
N THR A 153 -29.77 -24.94 24.05
CA THR A 153 -28.94 -25.65 25.03
C THR A 153 -27.69 -24.84 25.37
N ASN A 154 -27.05 -25.16 26.50
CA ASN A 154 -25.83 -24.48 26.93
C ASN A 154 -24.65 -24.77 25.98
N GLU A 155 -24.56 -25.98 25.42
CA GLU A 155 -23.49 -26.37 24.48
C GLU A 155 -23.53 -25.54 23.20
N ILE A 156 -24.73 -25.25 22.68
CA ILE A 156 -24.91 -24.38 21.51
C ILE A 156 -24.44 -22.96 21.85
N ALA A 157 -24.81 -22.44 23.03
CA ALA A 157 -24.37 -21.13 23.48
C ALA A 157 -22.83 -21.04 23.55
N VAL A 158 -22.17 -22.04 24.14
CA VAL A 158 -20.71 -22.11 24.22
C VAL A 158 -20.06 -22.18 22.84
N LYS A 159 -20.61 -22.99 21.92
CA LYS A 159 -20.10 -23.11 20.54
C LYS A 159 -20.13 -21.78 19.81
N ILE A 160 -21.28 -21.09 19.83
CA ILE A 160 -21.47 -19.79 19.17
C ILE A 160 -20.56 -18.72 19.80
N ALA A 161 -20.47 -18.67 21.14
CA ALA A 161 -19.59 -17.73 21.83
C ALA A 161 -18.12 -17.90 21.43
N LYS A 162 -17.63 -19.15 21.39
CA LYS A 162 -16.26 -19.46 20.98
C LYS A 162 -16.00 -19.11 19.53
N GLU A 163 -16.94 -19.39 18.64
CA GLU A 163 -16.81 -19.05 17.22
C GLU A 163 -16.71 -17.52 17.04
N LEU A 164 -17.55 -16.74 17.72
CA LEU A 164 -17.49 -15.28 17.69
C LEU A 164 -16.14 -14.76 18.24
N GLN A 165 -15.62 -15.36 19.32
CA GLN A 165 -14.30 -15.01 19.87
C GLN A 165 -13.16 -15.33 18.90
N GLN A 166 -13.18 -16.50 18.24
CA GLN A 166 -12.18 -16.90 17.24
C GLN A 166 -12.15 -15.93 16.05
N LYS A 167 -13.29 -15.33 15.74
CA LYS A 167 -13.47 -14.31 14.71
C LYS A 167 -13.20 -12.88 15.22
N ASN A 168 -12.63 -12.75 16.42
CA ASN A 168 -12.25 -11.50 17.08
C ASN A 168 -13.42 -10.51 17.34
N LEU A 169 -14.64 -11.00 17.49
CA LEU A 169 -15.80 -10.16 17.81
C LEU A 169 -16.05 -10.06 19.31
N TYR A 170 -16.55 -8.91 19.75
CA TYR A 170 -17.17 -8.79 21.07
C TYR A 170 -18.56 -9.42 21.08
N VAL A 171 -18.94 -10.02 22.20
CA VAL A 171 -20.26 -10.61 22.41
C VAL A 171 -20.95 -9.85 23.51
N PHE A 172 -21.88 -8.97 23.13
CA PHE A 172 -22.63 -8.10 24.04
C PHE A 172 -23.98 -8.74 24.36
N MET A 173 -24.19 -9.12 25.61
CA MET A 173 -25.33 -9.97 26.00
C MET A 173 -26.34 -9.20 26.85
N GLY A 174 -27.60 -9.19 26.42
CA GLY A 174 -28.69 -8.55 27.17
C GLY A 174 -30.09 -9.06 26.81
N GLY A 175 -31.01 -9.06 27.77
CA GLY A 175 -32.40 -9.48 27.56
C GLY A 175 -32.61 -10.99 27.59
N CYS A 176 -33.55 -11.46 28.40
CA CYS A 176 -33.88 -12.87 28.56
C CYS A 176 -35.05 -13.34 27.67
N THR A 177 -35.12 -14.65 27.44
CA THR A 177 -36.29 -15.36 26.89
C THR A 177 -36.71 -16.41 27.91
N ASN A 178 -37.98 -16.49 28.28
CA ASN A 178 -38.49 -17.50 29.23
C ASN A 178 -37.71 -17.57 30.57
N GLY A 179 -37.20 -16.42 31.02
CA GLY A 179 -36.47 -16.32 32.29
C GLY A 179 -35.01 -16.80 32.25
N LYS A 180 -34.47 -17.24 31.11
CA LYS A 180 -33.05 -17.60 30.94
C LYS A 180 -32.34 -16.66 29.94
N GLN A 181 -31.04 -16.45 30.12
CA GLN A 181 -30.23 -15.60 29.28
C GLN A 181 -28.92 -16.29 28.84
N PHE A 182 -28.40 -15.95 27.65
CA PHE A 182 -27.19 -16.52 27.06
C PHE A 182 -25.95 -16.48 27.98
N ALA A 183 -25.71 -15.38 28.69
CA ALA A 183 -24.63 -15.24 29.66
C ALA A 183 -24.80 -16.15 30.88
N GLU A 184 -26.04 -16.42 31.31
CA GLU A 184 -26.31 -17.40 32.37
C GLU A 184 -25.94 -18.81 31.89
N GLN A 185 -26.26 -19.15 30.63
CA GLN A 185 -25.85 -20.44 30.03
C GLN A 185 -24.33 -20.58 29.97
N LEU A 186 -23.60 -19.52 29.59
CA LEU A 186 -22.14 -19.53 29.58
C LEU A 186 -21.55 -19.66 30.99
N ALA A 187 -22.11 -18.97 31.97
CA ALA A 187 -21.67 -19.03 33.36
C ALA A 187 -21.91 -20.41 33.99
N GLU A 188 -23.04 -21.06 33.67
CA GLU A 188 -23.36 -22.44 34.10
C GLU A 188 -22.31 -23.45 33.61
N GLU A 189 -21.76 -23.26 32.41
CA GLU A 189 -20.70 -24.10 31.83
C GLU A 189 -19.28 -23.69 32.24
N GLY A 190 -19.14 -22.73 33.17
CA GLY A 190 -17.84 -22.25 33.65
C GLY A 190 -17.05 -21.42 32.63
N VAL A 191 -17.69 -20.85 31.62
CA VAL A 191 -17.04 -19.94 30.68
C VAL A 191 -16.78 -18.59 31.35
N GLN A 192 -15.54 -18.10 31.27
CA GLN A 192 -15.16 -16.82 31.85
C GLN A 192 -15.77 -15.64 31.08
N LEU A 193 -16.57 -14.83 31.77
CA LEU A 193 -17.21 -13.62 31.24
C LEU A 193 -16.43 -12.36 31.65
N GLY A 194 -16.47 -11.33 30.81
CA GLY A 194 -15.85 -10.03 31.06
C GLY A 194 -15.35 -9.34 29.80
N TRP A 195 -14.85 -8.12 29.99
CA TRP A 195 -14.24 -7.33 28.92
C TRP A 195 -12.97 -7.99 28.34
N GLU A 196 -12.12 -8.59 29.21
CA GLU A 196 -10.89 -9.28 28.79
C GLU A 196 -11.15 -10.50 27.90
N THR A 197 -12.27 -11.20 28.12
CA THR A 197 -12.65 -12.35 27.30
C THR A 197 -13.55 -11.95 26.13
N ARG A 198 -13.86 -10.65 25.97
CA ARG A 198 -14.81 -10.11 24.98
C ARG A 198 -16.25 -10.65 25.11
N LEU A 199 -16.57 -11.37 26.19
CA LEU A 199 -17.91 -11.89 26.49
C LEU A 199 -18.55 -11.01 27.56
N VAL A 200 -19.31 -9.99 27.15
CA VAL A 200 -19.75 -8.89 28.02
C VAL A 200 -21.25 -9.00 28.37
N PRO A 201 -21.58 -9.46 29.58
CA PRO A 201 -22.96 -9.49 30.09
C PRO A 201 -23.41 -8.12 30.62
N PHE A 202 -24.33 -7.48 29.91
CA PHE A 202 -24.83 -6.15 30.27
C PHE A 202 -25.94 -6.19 31.33
N GLY A 203 -26.97 -7.03 31.12
CA GLY A 203 -28.07 -7.17 32.07
C GLY A 203 -29.11 -8.19 31.63
N ARG A 204 -29.96 -8.61 32.57
CA ARG A 204 -30.99 -9.62 32.32
C ARG A 204 -32.18 -9.09 31.50
N ASP A 205 -32.52 -7.82 31.67
CA ASP A 205 -33.67 -7.19 31.03
C ASP A 205 -33.36 -6.76 29.59
N VAL A 206 -34.37 -6.77 28.72
CA VAL A 206 -34.24 -6.32 27.31
C VAL A 206 -33.77 -4.86 27.22
N SER A 207 -34.12 -4.02 28.20
CA SER A 207 -33.68 -2.62 28.27
C SER A 207 -32.15 -2.48 28.37
N SER A 208 -31.44 -3.49 28.90
CA SER A 208 -29.97 -3.47 29.03
C SER A 208 -29.23 -3.53 27.70
N LEU A 209 -29.89 -3.95 26.60
CA LEU A 209 -29.31 -3.89 25.25
C LEU A 209 -28.95 -2.45 24.84
N ILE A 210 -29.54 -1.45 25.51
CA ILE A 210 -29.19 -0.05 25.29
C ILE A 210 -27.72 0.23 25.57
N TYR A 211 -27.07 -0.53 26.47
CA TYR A 211 -25.65 -0.33 26.78
C TYR A 211 -24.74 -0.68 25.59
N ALA A 212 -25.12 -1.65 24.75
CA ALA A 212 -24.42 -1.99 23.51
C ALA A 212 -24.45 -0.81 22.52
N LEU A 213 -25.63 -0.22 22.33
CA LEU A 213 -25.79 0.95 21.46
C LEU A 213 -25.14 2.20 22.07
N GLY A 214 -25.23 2.39 23.38
CA GLY A 214 -24.54 3.47 24.09
C GLY A 214 -23.02 3.36 24.01
N PHE A 215 -22.46 2.14 23.92
CA PHE A 215 -21.05 1.94 23.61
C PHE A 215 -20.73 2.38 22.17
N ALA A 216 -21.52 1.94 21.20
CA ALA A 216 -21.33 2.25 19.78
C ALA A 216 -21.42 3.77 19.49
N ASN A 217 -22.39 4.46 20.10
CA ASN A 217 -22.54 5.93 20.02
C ASN A 217 -21.32 6.67 20.58
N ARG A 218 -20.76 6.20 21.71
CA ARG A 218 -19.56 6.81 22.30
C ARG A 218 -18.31 6.57 21.46
N ALA A 219 -18.18 5.40 20.83
CA ALA A 219 -17.09 5.16 19.90
C ALA A 219 -17.14 6.14 18.72
N ALA A 220 -18.32 6.40 18.15
CA ALA A 220 -18.51 7.39 17.10
C ALA A 220 -18.15 8.83 17.53
N MET A 221 -18.57 9.25 18.73
CA MET A 221 -18.24 10.58 19.25
C MET A 221 -16.77 10.73 19.68
N SER A 222 -16.16 9.67 20.22
CA SER A 222 -14.79 9.71 20.75
C SER A 222 -13.72 9.58 19.66
N PHE A 223 -13.90 8.66 18.73
CA PHE A 223 -12.92 8.35 17.70
C PHE A 223 -13.31 8.89 16.32
N GLY A 224 -14.61 8.90 16.02
CA GLY A 224 -15.12 9.45 14.76
C GLY A 224 -15.25 10.98 14.74
N GLY A 225 -15.03 11.65 15.88
CA GLY A 225 -15.21 13.09 16.02
C GLY A 225 -16.65 13.57 15.76
N VAL A 226 -17.63 12.66 15.81
CA VAL A 226 -19.04 13.00 15.56
C VAL A 226 -19.54 13.93 16.66
N LYS A 227 -20.13 15.07 16.25
CA LYS A 227 -20.65 16.06 17.20
C LYS A 227 -21.93 15.53 17.87
N PRO A 228 -22.12 15.74 19.18
CA PRO A 228 -23.39 15.44 19.86
C PRO A 228 -24.56 16.19 19.19
N GLY A 229 -25.66 15.49 18.93
CA GLY A 229 -26.85 16.01 18.22
C GLY A 229 -26.83 15.80 16.71
N ASP A 230 -25.70 15.40 16.13
CA ASP A 230 -25.62 14.99 14.72
C ASP A 230 -25.91 13.48 14.58
N PHE A 231 -27.19 13.13 14.75
CA PHE A 231 -27.63 11.73 14.71
C PHE A 231 -27.32 11.08 13.35
N ALA A 232 -27.41 11.83 12.26
CA ALA A 232 -27.18 11.31 10.92
C ALA A 232 -25.70 10.89 10.73
N ALA A 233 -24.76 11.72 11.16
CA ALA A 233 -23.34 11.36 11.14
C ALA A 233 -23.04 10.20 12.09
N ASN A 234 -23.70 10.13 13.26
CA ASN A 234 -23.50 9.03 14.20
C ASN A 234 -23.98 7.69 13.63
N LEU A 235 -25.20 7.65 13.08
CA LEU A 235 -25.75 6.45 12.44
C LEU A 235 -24.90 6.00 11.25
N LYS A 236 -24.45 6.95 10.41
CA LYS A 236 -23.56 6.65 9.29
C LYS A 236 -22.22 6.07 9.76
N TYR A 237 -21.60 6.68 10.78
CA TYR A 237 -20.35 6.16 11.34
C TYR A 237 -20.52 4.70 11.81
N ASN A 238 -21.59 4.40 12.55
CA ASN A 238 -21.83 3.05 13.04
C ASN A 238 -22.07 2.05 11.90
N LYS A 239 -22.85 2.44 10.89
CA LYS A 239 -23.07 1.63 9.69
C LYS A 239 -21.76 1.30 8.97
N ASP A 240 -20.86 2.27 8.84
CA ASP A 240 -19.66 2.15 8.00
C ASP A 240 -18.44 1.59 8.76
N ARG A 241 -18.37 1.76 10.09
CA ARG A 241 -17.17 1.47 10.89
C ARG A 241 -17.34 0.37 11.93
N ILE A 242 -18.52 0.20 12.51
CA ILE A 242 -18.73 -0.78 13.59
C ILE A 242 -19.56 -1.94 13.04
N PHE A 243 -18.91 -3.07 12.76
CA PHE A 243 -19.56 -4.24 12.15
C PHE A 243 -20.36 -5.03 13.19
N ALA A 244 -21.46 -4.43 13.67
CA ALA A 244 -22.34 -5.04 14.64
C ALA A 244 -23.62 -5.64 14.03
N PHE A 245 -24.12 -6.70 14.65
CA PHE A 245 -25.34 -7.41 14.28
C PHE A 245 -26.02 -8.00 15.53
N VAL A 246 -27.32 -8.26 15.44
CA VAL A 246 -28.12 -8.82 16.54
C VAL A 246 -28.37 -10.30 16.29
N LEU A 247 -28.06 -11.14 17.28
CA LEU A 247 -28.50 -12.54 17.32
C LEU A 247 -29.66 -12.68 18.30
N ALA A 248 -30.84 -12.99 17.79
CA ALA A 248 -32.05 -13.18 18.59
C ALA A 248 -32.33 -14.66 18.77
N PHE A 249 -32.25 -15.14 20.02
CA PHE A 249 -32.54 -16.54 20.37
C PHE A 249 -33.88 -16.70 21.09
N GLY A 250 -34.67 -17.64 20.59
CA GLY A 250 -36.00 -17.95 21.09
C GLY A 250 -37.04 -16.89 20.74
N GLU A 251 -38.15 -16.85 21.51
CA GLU A 251 -39.28 -15.98 21.21
C GLU A 251 -38.89 -14.49 21.14
N VAL A 252 -39.27 -13.85 20.03
CA VAL A 252 -39.12 -12.41 19.80
C VAL A 252 -40.40 -11.71 20.22
N THR A 253 -40.38 -11.14 21.42
CA THR A 253 -41.49 -10.39 22.03
C THR A 253 -41.57 -8.96 21.48
N ALA A 254 -42.69 -8.27 21.67
CA ALA A 254 -42.91 -6.90 21.16
C ALA A 254 -41.83 -5.90 21.62
N ASP A 255 -41.36 -6.02 22.86
CA ASP A 255 -40.28 -5.20 23.42
C ASP A 255 -38.93 -5.45 22.73
N LYS A 256 -38.62 -6.68 22.32
CA LYS A 256 -37.46 -7.01 21.49
C LYS A 256 -37.62 -6.49 20.07
N TYR A 257 -38.80 -6.60 19.46
CA TYR A 257 -39.06 -6.01 18.13
C TYR A 257 -38.79 -4.50 18.12
N ALA A 258 -39.21 -3.78 19.16
CA ALA A 258 -38.96 -2.34 19.29
C ALA A 258 -37.46 -2.01 19.43
N ALA A 259 -36.73 -2.73 20.30
CA ALA A 259 -35.29 -2.53 20.46
C ALA A 259 -34.51 -2.86 19.18
N ALA A 260 -34.90 -3.94 18.49
CA ALA A 260 -34.33 -4.36 17.21
C ALA A 260 -34.57 -3.32 16.10
N ALA A 261 -35.77 -2.72 16.02
CA ALA A 261 -36.03 -1.61 15.12
C ALA A 261 -35.11 -0.40 15.40
N GLY A 262 -34.79 -0.17 16.68
CA GLY A 262 -33.76 0.79 17.10
C GLY A 262 -32.38 0.44 16.56
N ALA A 263 -31.93 -0.82 16.70
CA ALA A 263 -30.64 -1.27 16.19
C ALA A 263 -30.53 -1.20 14.65
N ILE A 264 -31.62 -1.46 13.93
CA ILE A 264 -31.65 -1.35 12.46
C ILE A 264 -31.31 0.07 11.99
N ASN A 265 -31.66 1.13 12.74
CA ASN A 265 -31.25 2.51 12.40
C ASN A 265 -29.74 2.67 12.25
N TYR A 266 -28.95 1.91 13.02
CA TYR A 266 -27.48 1.93 12.99
C TYR A 266 -26.90 1.09 11.84
N GLY A 267 -27.76 0.46 11.02
CA GLY A 267 -27.35 -0.50 10.00
C GLY A 267 -26.99 -1.87 10.58
N PHE A 268 -27.44 -2.18 11.80
CA PHE A 268 -27.19 -3.47 12.44
C PHE A 268 -28.32 -4.45 12.11
N PRO A 269 -28.06 -5.51 11.33
CA PRO A 269 -29.08 -6.47 10.94
C PRO A 269 -29.43 -7.41 12.10
N VAL A 270 -30.59 -8.05 12.00
CA VAL A 270 -31.11 -9.00 12.99
C VAL A 270 -31.18 -10.38 12.38
N ILE A 271 -30.57 -11.36 13.06
CA ILE A 271 -30.55 -12.76 12.68
C ILE A 271 -31.28 -13.54 13.78
N ALA A 272 -32.38 -14.20 13.41
CA ALA A 272 -33.21 -14.95 14.34
C ALA A 272 -33.15 -16.46 14.06
N ASP A 273 -33.13 -17.24 15.14
CA ASP A 273 -33.29 -18.70 15.09
C ASP A 273 -34.74 -19.13 14.86
N THR A 274 -35.69 -18.28 15.21
CA THR A 274 -37.12 -18.53 15.14
C THR A 274 -37.75 -18.12 13.81
N ASN A 275 -38.91 -18.71 13.52
CA ASN A 275 -39.70 -18.42 12.33
C ASN A 275 -40.48 -17.10 12.47
N ILE A 276 -39.77 -15.98 12.39
CA ILE A 276 -40.36 -14.64 12.31
C ILE A 276 -40.39 -14.17 10.85
N PRO A 277 -41.24 -13.20 10.48
CA PRO A 277 -41.18 -12.60 9.15
C PRO A 277 -39.81 -11.95 8.87
N GLU A 278 -39.44 -11.86 7.60
CA GLU A 278 -38.16 -11.28 7.16
C GLU A 278 -38.32 -9.86 6.61
N ILE A 279 -37.19 -9.14 6.59
CA ILE A 279 -37.03 -7.85 5.91
C ILE A 279 -35.75 -7.95 5.07
N LEU A 280 -35.90 -8.53 3.89
CA LEU A 280 -34.82 -8.75 2.91
C LEU A 280 -34.39 -7.51 2.09
N PRO A 281 -35.23 -6.48 1.86
CA PRO A 281 -34.79 -5.29 1.13
C PRO A 281 -33.57 -4.64 1.78
N THR A 282 -32.69 -4.03 0.99
CA THR A 282 -31.49 -3.34 1.49
C THR A 282 -31.74 -1.83 1.66
N GLY A 283 -30.78 -1.10 2.24
CA GLY A 283 -30.79 0.36 2.26
C GLY A 283 -30.28 0.95 3.57
N VAL A 284 -30.95 0.62 4.68
CA VAL A 284 -30.47 0.99 6.03
C VAL A 284 -29.30 0.10 6.45
N CYS A 285 -29.49 -1.22 6.56
CA CYS A 285 -28.39 -2.19 6.64
C CYS A 285 -27.67 -2.32 5.29
N THR A 286 -26.47 -2.89 5.32
CA THR A 286 -25.66 -3.19 4.12
C THR A 286 -26.41 -4.12 3.16
N TYR A 287 -26.93 -5.22 3.69
CA TYR A 287 -27.77 -6.17 2.95
C TYR A 287 -29.15 -6.27 3.62
N GLU A 288 -29.58 -7.45 4.04
CA GLU A 288 -30.89 -7.70 4.63
C GLU A 288 -30.99 -7.07 6.05
N HIS A 289 -32.17 -6.55 6.43
CA HIS A 289 -32.39 -6.02 7.80
C HIS A 289 -32.76 -7.12 8.80
N VAL A 290 -33.55 -8.11 8.38
CA VAL A 290 -34.02 -9.21 9.23
C VAL A 290 -34.01 -10.52 8.44
N VAL A 291 -33.27 -11.51 8.92
CA VAL A 291 -33.19 -12.87 8.38
C VAL A 291 -33.62 -13.87 9.46
N ALA A 292 -34.48 -14.82 9.10
CA ALA A 292 -35.11 -15.73 10.05
C ALA A 292 -34.79 -17.20 9.75
N ASN A 293 -35.15 -18.11 10.67
CA ASN A 293 -34.93 -19.56 10.55
C ASN A 293 -33.48 -19.96 10.25
N VAL A 294 -32.51 -19.23 10.80
CA VAL A 294 -31.09 -19.52 10.52
C VAL A 294 -30.62 -20.68 11.41
N PRO A 295 -30.04 -21.76 10.84
CA PRO A 295 -29.48 -22.87 11.62
C PRO A 295 -28.34 -22.41 12.53
N TYR A 296 -28.22 -23.00 13.73
CA TYR A 296 -27.22 -22.60 14.73
C TYR A 296 -25.78 -22.83 14.25
N GLU A 297 -25.56 -23.84 13.41
CA GLU A 297 -24.24 -24.21 12.88
C GLU A 297 -23.68 -23.17 11.90
N THR A 298 -24.55 -22.44 11.20
CA THR A 298 -24.17 -21.45 10.19
C THR A 298 -24.58 -20.03 10.60
N MET A 299 -25.10 -19.85 11.82
CA MET A 299 -25.67 -18.58 12.27
C MET A 299 -24.65 -17.44 12.31
N VAL A 300 -23.44 -17.71 12.78
CA VAL A 300 -22.37 -16.71 12.86
C VAL A 300 -21.89 -16.33 11.45
N GLU A 301 -21.66 -17.32 10.58
CA GLU A 301 -21.30 -17.09 9.17
C GLU A 301 -22.37 -16.26 8.45
N LYS A 302 -23.65 -16.63 8.63
CA LYS A 302 -24.76 -15.90 8.02
C LYS A 302 -24.85 -14.46 8.54
N ALA A 303 -24.63 -14.25 9.83
CA ALA A 303 -24.64 -12.91 10.42
C ALA A 303 -23.51 -12.03 9.88
N LEU A 304 -22.31 -12.59 9.71
CA LEU A 304 -21.17 -11.90 9.09
C LEU A 304 -21.45 -11.55 7.63
N GLU A 305 -22.02 -12.50 6.87
CA GLU A 305 -22.42 -12.30 5.47
C GLU A 305 -23.41 -11.15 5.36
N VAL A 306 -24.52 -11.19 6.10
CA VAL A 306 -25.59 -10.18 6.07
C VAL A 306 -25.09 -8.81 6.55
N ARG A 307 -24.16 -8.78 7.52
CA ARG A 307 -23.55 -7.52 7.96
C ARG A 307 -22.55 -6.95 6.94
N GLY A 308 -22.00 -7.80 6.07
CA GLY A 308 -20.87 -7.49 5.20
C GLY A 308 -19.54 -7.45 5.96
N CYS A 309 -19.45 -8.16 7.09
CA CYS A 309 -18.24 -8.22 7.91
C CYS A 309 -17.27 -9.27 7.36
N LYS A 310 -16.15 -8.81 6.82
CA LYS A 310 -15.07 -9.66 6.32
C LYS A 310 -13.97 -9.79 7.36
N ILE A 311 -13.74 -11.01 7.82
CA ILE A 311 -12.73 -11.28 8.84
C ILE A 311 -11.37 -11.30 8.16
N LYS A 312 -10.48 -10.40 8.59
CA LYS A 312 -9.09 -10.43 8.15
C LYS A 312 -8.40 -11.65 8.74
N ILE A 313 -8.02 -12.59 7.87
CA ILE A 313 -7.14 -13.70 8.25
C ILE A 313 -5.77 -13.09 8.55
N THR A 314 -5.45 -12.96 9.84
CA THR A 314 -4.27 -12.23 10.32
C THR A 314 -2.98 -13.03 10.13
N LYS A 315 -3.08 -14.36 9.96
CA LYS A 315 -1.94 -15.26 9.79
C LYS A 315 -2.25 -16.33 8.76
N VAL A 316 -1.38 -16.47 7.76
CA VAL A 316 -1.44 -17.57 6.79
C VAL A 316 -1.02 -18.87 7.52
N PRO A 317 -1.85 -19.93 7.52
CA PRO A 317 -1.69 -21.09 8.42
C PRO A 317 -0.63 -22.09 7.95
N ILE A 318 0.56 -21.63 7.57
CA ILE A 318 1.64 -22.46 7.01
C ILE A 318 2.81 -22.64 8.00
N PRO A 319 3.64 -23.70 7.84
CA PRO A 319 4.71 -24.04 8.79
C PRO A 319 6.00 -23.21 8.60
N VAL A 320 5.99 -22.25 7.68
CA VAL A 320 7.11 -21.38 7.35
C VAL A 320 6.70 -19.91 7.52
N PRO A 321 7.65 -18.99 7.77
CA PRO A 321 7.41 -17.57 7.66
C PRO A 321 6.75 -17.17 6.33
N TYR A 322 5.87 -16.19 6.40
CA TYR A 322 5.17 -15.63 5.25
C TYR A 322 5.29 -14.11 5.25
N GLY A 323 5.63 -13.50 4.12
CA GLY A 323 5.69 -12.06 3.93
C GLY A 323 6.44 -11.64 2.66
N PRO A 324 6.30 -10.38 2.22
CA PRO A 324 6.91 -9.88 0.98
C PRO A 324 8.44 -10.01 0.92
N ALA A 325 9.10 -10.05 2.07
CA ALA A 325 10.56 -10.21 2.16
C ALA A 325 11.07 -11.54 1.56
N PHE A 326 10.21 -12.57 1.49
CA PHE A 326 10.56 -13.87 0.91
C PHE A 326 10.31 -13.96 -0.60
N GLU A 327 9.62 -12.97 -1.19
CA GLU A 327 9.19 -13.03 -2.60
C GLU A 327 10.38 -13.12 -3.58
N GLY A 328 11.50 -12.50 -3.21
CA GLY A 328 12.74 -12.51 -3.99
C GLY A 328 13.64 -13.73 -3.78
N GLU A 329 13.23 -14.72 -2.97
CA GLU A 329 14.04 -15.90 -2.67
C GLU A 329 14.39 -16.66 -3.96
N ARG A 330 15.66 -17.02 -4.14
CA ARG A 330 16.12 -17.83 -5.28
C ARG A 330 16.46 -19.24 -4.85
N ILE A 331 15.61 -20.20 -5.17
CA ILE A 331 15.87 -21.63 -4.93
C ILE A 331 16.66 -22.20 -6.10
N ARG A 332 17.94 -22.54 -5.92
CA ARG A 332 18.77 -23.18 -6.96
C ARG A 332 18.45 -24.67 -7.07
N LYS A 333 18.80 -25.30 -8.21
CA LYS A 333 18.56 -26.73 -8.46
C LYS A 333 19.06 -27.65 -7.34
N GLN A 334 20.22 -27.34 -6.76
CA GLN A 334 20.83 -28.12 -5.68
C GLN A 334 20.10 -27.99 -4.33
N ASP A 335 19.28 -26.97 -4.16
CA ASP A 335 18.56 -26.63 -2.92
C ASP A 335 17.05 -26.96 -3.03
N ALA A 336 16.59 -27.39 -4.22
CA ALA A 336 15.22 -27.80 -4.48
C ALA A 336 14.95 -29.24 -3.99
N HIS A 337 13.86 -29.42 -3.24
CA HIS A 337 13.31 -30.74 -2.88
C HIS A 337 12.48 -31.31 -4.04
N VAL A 338 11.64 -30.48 -4.63
CA VAL A 338 10.84 -30.81 -5.83
C VAL A 338 10.75 -29.59 -6.74
N GLU A 339 10.48 -29.86 -8.01
CA GLU A 339 10.33 -28.84 -9.05
C GLU A 339 9.15 -29.19 -9.96
N PHE A 340 8.43 -28.17 -10.42
CA PHE A 340 7.27 -28.33 -11.28
C PHE A 340 7.34 -27.32 -12.43
N GLY A 341 7.00 -27.72 -13.64
CA GLY A 341 6.93 -26.80 -14.76
C GLY A 341 8.29 -26.48 -15.40
N GLY A 342 8.38 -25.29 -16.00
CA GLY A 342 9.47 -24.93 -16.92
C GLY A 342 9.54 -25.88 -18.12
N ASN A 343 10.74 -26.14 -18.63
CA ASN A 343 10.94 -27.04 -19.79
C ASN A 343 10.91 -28.54 -19.42
N LYS A 344 10.49 -28.91 -18.19
CA LYS A 344 10.62 -30.28 -17.67
C LYS A 344 9.32 -31.06 -17.62
N THR A 345 8.26 -30.43 -17.14
CA THR A 345 6.95 -31.05 -16.94
C THR A 345 5.86 -30.04 -17.28
N THR A 346 4.68 -30.53 -17.68
CA THR A 346 3.50 -29.69 -17.87
C THR A 346 3.08 -29.10 -16.52
N ALA A 347 3.01 -27.76 -16.44
CA ALA A 347 2.47 -27.10 -15.26
C ALA A 347 1.65 -25.86 -15.63
N PHE A 348 0.53 -25.64 -14.94
CA PHE A 348 -0.31 -24.46 -15.16
C PHE A 348 -1.04 -23.97 -13.91
N GLU A 349 -1.46 -22.71 -13.92
CA GLU A 349 -2.29 -22.08 -12.89
C GLU A 349 -3.56 -21.48 -13.52
N PHE A 350 -4.72 -21.71 -12.92
CA PHE A 350 -6.00 -21.35 -13.50
C PHE A 350 -6.97 -20.88 -12.44
N VAL A 351 -7.50 -19.66 -12.60
CA VAL A 351 -8.61 -19.14 -11.79
C VAL A 351 -9.89 -19.13 -12.62
N THR A 352 -10.98 -19.58 -12.02
CA THR A 352 -12.33 -19.52 -12.60
C THR A 352 -13.36 -19.09 -11.57
N THR A 353 -14.37 -18.34 -12.01
CA THR A 353 -15.50 -17.94 -11.20
C THR A 353 -16.55 -19.06 -11.16
N VAL A 354 -17.19 -19.24 -10.00
CA VAL A 354 -18.29 -20.19 -9.76
C VAL A 354 -19.39 -19.52 -8.93
N GLU A 355 -20.58 -20.13 -8.91
CA GLU A 355 -21.70 -19.62 -8.10
C GLU A 355 -21.49 -19.91 -6.59
N MET A 356 -22.10 -19.08 -5.73
CA MET A 356 -21.90 -19.13 -4.27
C MET A 356 -22.27 -20.47 -3.61
N ASP A 357 -23.12 -21.28 -4.24
CA ASP A 357 -23.59 -22.58 -3.75
C ASP A 357 -22.79 -23.77 -4.31
N GLN A 358 -21.89 -23.55 -5.28
CA GLN A 358 -21.11 -24.60 -5.93
C GLN A 358 -19.85 -25.00 -5.14
N ILE A 359 -19.37 -24.13 -4.24
CA ILE A 359 -18.18 -24.37 -3.43
C ILE A 359 -18.40 -24.08 -1.95
N ASN A 360 -17.70 -24.82 -1.10
CA ASN A 360 -17.49 -24.45 0.29
C ASN A 360 -16.21 -23.64 0.40
N ASP A 361 -16.22 -22.64 1.25
CA ASP A 361 -15.02 -21.83 1.49
C ASP A 361 -13.96 -22.64 2.25
N GLY A 362 -12.71 -22.55 1.82
CA GLY A 362 -11.57 -23.20 2.47
C GLY A 362 -11.33 -24.66 2.09
N ASP A 363 -12.12 -25.21 1.14
CA ASP A 363 -11.89 -26.55 0.62
C ASP A 363 -10.56 -26.59 -0.16
N ILE A 364 -9.65 -27.47 0.28
CA ILE A 364 -8.36 -27.71 -0.36
C ILE A 364 -8.20 -29.21 -0.65
N GLU A 365 -8.14 -29.56 -1.93
CA GLU A 365 -8.03 -30.92 -2.45
C GLU A 365 -6.69 -31.13 -3.15
N ILE A 366 -6.10 -32.33 -3.01
CA ILE A 366 -4.89 -32.75 -3.72
C ILE A 366 -5.22 -34.00 -4.55
N ILE A 367 -5.05 -33.91 -5.87
CA ILE A 367 -5.27 -35.02 -6.81
C ILE A 367 -3.91 -35.48 -7.36
N GLY A 368 -3.41 -36.59 -6.83
CA GLY A 368 -2.11 -37.16 -7.19
C GLY A 368 -1.13 -37.22 -6.01
N PRO A 369 0.13 -37.60 -6.26
CA PRO A 369 1.16 -37.69 -5.21
C PRO A 369 1.54 -36.32 -4.62
N ASP A 370 1.63 -36.24 -3.29
CA ASP A 370 2.19 -35.07 -2.59
C ASP A 370 3.73 -35.17 -2.50
N VAL A 371 4.40 -34.09 -2.12
CA VAL A 371 5.85 -33.91 -2.23
C VAL A 371 6.68 -34.73 -1.24
N ASP A 372 6.05 -35.32 -0.24
CA ASP A 372 6.67 -36.29 0.67
C ASP A 372 6.62 -37.73 0.16
N THR A 373 5.84 -38.00 -0.89
CA THR A 373 5.75 -39.33 -1.51
C THR A 373 6.77 -39.56 -2.62
N VAL A 374 7.50 -38.51 -3.02
CA VAL A 374 8.51 -38.55 -4.10
C VAL A 374 9.93 -38.37 -3.57
N LYS A 375 10.92 -38.76 -4.39
CA LYS A 375 12.33 -38.59 -4.05
C LYS A 375 12.75 -37.12 -4.18
N GLU A 376 13.70 -36.70 -3.36
CA GLU A 376 14.33 -35.39 -3.47
C GLU A 376 14.91 -35.17 -4.89
N GLY A 377 14.69 -33.97 -5.45
CA GLY A 377 15.08 -33.57 -6.79
C GLY A 377 14.14 -34.03 -7.92
N THR A 378 12.99 -34.63 -7.59
CA THR A 378 12.01 -35.07 -8.60
C THR A 378 11.33 -33.86 -9.27
N ALA A 379 11.17 -33.94 -10.60
CA ALA A 379 10.33 -33.03 -11.37
C ALA A 379 8.94 -33.64 -11.56
N MET A 380 7.88 -32.89 -11.26
CA MET A 380 6.49 -33.37 -11.30
C MET A 380 5.60 -32.42 -12.11
N PRO A 381 4.51 -32.88 -12.75
CA PRO A 381 3.52 -31.98 -13.32
C PRO A 381 2.71 -31.30 -12.20
N LEU A 382 2.11 -30.14 -12.50
CA LEU A 382 1.33 -29.38 -11.53
C LEU A 382 0.17 -28.62 -12.17
N ALA A 383 -1.03 -28.73 -11.63
CA ALA A 383 -2.08 -27.75 -11.85
C ALA A 383 -2.47 -27.07 -10.54
N ILE A 384 -2.48 -25.74 -10.54
CA ILE A 384 -3.06 -24.92 -9.47
C ILE A 384 -4.43 -24.46 -9.95
N TRP A 385 -5.50 -25.14 -9.54
CA TRP A 385 -6.86 -24.84 -9.97
C TRP A 385 -7.63 -24.14 -8.85
N VAL A 386 -8.00 -22.88 -9.06
CA VAL A 386 -8.62 -22.01 -8.06
C VAL A 386 -10.03 -21.65 -8.50
N GLU A 387 -11.01 -21.98 -7.68
CA GLU A 387 -12.42 -21.64 -7.88
C GLU A 387 -12.79 -20.53 -6.89
N VAL A 388 -13.28 -19.40 -7.41
CA VAL A 388 -13.67 -18.26 -6.58
C VAL A 388 -15.14 -17.92 -6.75
N ALA A 389 -15.82 -17.59 -5.67
CA ALA A 389 -17.19 -17.09 -5.70
C ALA A 389 -17.29 -15.77 -4.95
N GLY A 390 -18.09 -14.84 -5.46
CA GLY A 390 -18.40 -13.61 -4.76
C GLY A 390 -19.45 -12.77 -5.46
N ARG A 391 -20.22 -11.99 -4.70
CA ARG A 391 -21.37 -11.22 -5.23
C ARG A 391 -20.99 -10.19 -6.28
N LYS A 392 -19.74 -9.69 -6.22
CA LYS A 392 -19.17 -8.76 -7.20
C LYS A 392 -18.17 -9.44 -8.14
N MET A 393 -17.95 -10.74 -8.02
CA MET A 393 -17.01 -11.46 -8.88
C MET A 393 -17.56 -11.52 -10.31
N GLN A 394 -16.68 -11.35 -11.29
CA GLN A 394 -17.01 -11.41 -12.72
C GLN A 394 -15.87 -12.14 -13.45
N SER A 395 -16.17 -12.73 -14.60
CA SER A 395 -15.15 -13.46 -15.38
C SER A 395 -13.97 -12.58 -15.82
N ASP A 396 -14.18 -11.26 -15.93
CA ASP A 396 -13.14 -10.29 -16.26
C ASP A 396 -12.12 -10.09 -15.13
N PHE A 397 -12.43 -10.53 -13.90
CA PHE A 397 -11.52 -10.44 -12.74
C PHE A 397 -10.65 -11.69 -12.58
N GLU A 398 -10.96 -12.78 -13.30
CA GLU A 398 -10.19 -14.03 -13.19
C GLU A 398 -8.71 -13.85 -13.55
N PRO A 399 -8.31 -13.16 -14.63
CA PRO A 399 -6.90 -12.97 -14.97
C PRO A 399 -6.14 -12.16 -13.91
N ILE A 400 -6.85 -11.26 -13.20
CA ILE A 400 -6.29 -10.42 -12.15
C ILE A 400 -5.92 -11.28 -10.95
N LEU A 401 -6.86 -12.11 -10.48
CA LEU A 401 -6.62 -13.03 -9.37
C LEU A 401 -5.60 -14.12 -9.74
N GLU A 402 -5.64 -14.60 -10.99
CA GLU A 402 -4.70 -15.61 -11.50
C GLU A 402 -3.26 -15.11 -11.44
N ARG A 403 -3.01 -13.85 -11.80
CA ARG A 403 -1.67 -13.27 -11.70
C ARG A 403 -1.16 -13.21 -10.26
N GLN A 404 -2.05 -13.01 -9.29
CA GLN A 404 -1.65 -12.91 -7.89
C GLN A 404 -1.10 -14.21 -7.36
N ILE A 405 -1.43 -15.37 -7.94
CA ILE A 405 -0.86 -16.65 -7.54
C ILE A 405 0.67 -16.55 -7.45
N HIS A 406 1.32 -15.88 -8.41
CA HIS A 406 2.75 -15.63 -8.38
C HIS A 406 3.23 -14.90 -7.12
N HIS A 407 2.64 -13.77 -6.76
CA HIS A 407 3.05 -13.01 -5.57
C HIS A 407 2.69 -13.75 -4.29
N LEU A 408 1.48 -14.29 -4.24
CA LEU A 408 0.92 -14.90 -3.05
C LEU A 408 1.75 -16.12 -2.62
N VAL A 409 2.11 -17.02 -3.54
CA VAL A 409 2.89 -18.22 -3.18
C VAL A 409 4.36 -17.92 -2.93
N ASN A 410 4.95 -16.93 -3.62
CA ASN A 410 6.32 -16.47 -3.36
C ASN A 410 6.47 -15.77 -1.99
N GLY A 411 5.36 -15.33 -1.38
CA GLY A 411 5.40 -14.79 -0.02
C GLY A 411 5.83 -15.80 1.06
N ALA A 412 5.86 -17.11 0.77
CA ALA A 412 6.27 -18.13 1.72
C ALA A 412 7.76 -18.49 1.59
N GLU A 413 8.49 -18.50 2.72
CA GLU A 413 9.89 -18.97 2.75
C GLU A 413 9.97 -20.42 2.25
N GLY A 414 10.84 -20.66 1.26
CA GLY A 414 11.07 -21.97 0.67
C GLY A 414 10.11 -22.36 -0.46
N ILE A 415 9.27 -21.44 -0.94
CA ILE A 415 8.57 -21.56 -2.24
C ILE A 415 9.18 -20.55 -3.21
N TRP A 416 9.40 -20.97 -4.45
CA TRP A 416 9.75 -20.06 -5.54
C TRP A 416 8.84 -20.35 -6.73
N HIS A 417 8.14 -19.36 -7.24
CA HIS A 417 7.24 -19.44 -8.39
C HIS A 417 7.60 -18.39 -9.44
N MET A 418 7.58 -18.76 -10.71
CA MET A 418 7.79 -17.85 -11.83
C MET A 418 6.94 -18.29 -13.03
N GLY A 419 6.67 -17.37 -13.95
CA GLY A 419 5.80 -17.62 -15.09
C GLY A 419 4.36 -17.27 -14.77
N GLN A 420 3.45 -17.81 -15.57
CA GLN A 420 2.00 -17.57 -15.48
C GLN A 420 1.28 -18.60 -16.35
N ARG A 421 -0.06 -18.68 -16.24
CA ARG A 421 -0.91 -19.52 -17.11
C ARG A 421 -0.35 -20.94 -17.21
N ASP A 422 -0.02 -21.42 -18.41
CA ASP A 422 0.49 -22.77 -18.68
C ASP A 422 2.00 -22.88 -18.88
N ILE A 423 2.74 -21.85 -18.47
CA ILE A 423 4.21 -21.80 -18.52
C ILE A 423 4.81 -21.51 -17.15
N ILE A 424 4.10 -21.87 -16.07
CA ILE A 424 4.60 -21.69 -14.72
C ILE A 424 5.81 -22.60 -14.46
N TRP A 425 6.66 -22.16 -13.54
CA TRP A 425 7.80 -22.89 -13.04
C TRP A 425 7.91 -22.63 -11.55
N THR A 426 7.77 -23.68 -10.74
CA THR A 426 7.82 -23.55 -9.28
C THR A 426 8.69 -24.61 -8.61
N ARG A 427 9.24 -24.25 -7.45
CA ARG A 427 10.13 -25.08 -6.63
C ARG A 427 9.73 -25.00 -5.17
N ILE A 428 9.92 -26.11 -4.46
CA ILE A 428 9.92 -26.16 -3.00
C ILE A 428 11.35 -26.45 -2.53
N SER A 429 11.88 -25.67 -1.59
CA SER A 429 13.23 -25.86 -1.07
C SER A 429 13.31 -27.05 -0.11
N LYS A 430 14.51 -27.64 0.02
CA LYS A 430 14.77 -28.71 1.00
C LYS A 430 14.50 -28.26 2.44
N ASP A 431 14.81 -27.01 2.75
CA ASP A 431 14.62 -26.46 4.09
C ASP A 431 13.15 -26.16 4.38
N GLY A 432 12.40 -25.64 3.40
CA GLY A 432 10.93 -25.52 3.50
C GLY A 432 10.27 -26.88 3.73
N PHE A 433 10.65 -27.90 2.95
CA PHE A 433 10.13 -29.26 3.12
C PHE A 433 10.43 -29.85 4.51
N LYS A 434 11.65 -29.67 5.04
CA LYS A 434 12.03 -30.09 6.41
C LYS A 434 11.22 -29.38 7.49
N LYS A 435 10.86 -28.11 7.28
CA LYS A 435 9.99 -27.33 8.18
C LYS A 435 8.53 -27.78 8.12
N GLY A 436 8.15 -28.62 7.16
CA GLY A 436 6.80 -29.21 7.04
C GLY A 436 6.02 -28.72 5.82
N LEU A 437 6.62 -27.91 4.93
CA LEU A 437 5.96 -27.41 3.74
C LEU A 437 5.55 -28.56 2.79
N ARG A 438 4.36 -28.45 2.20
CA ARG A 438 3.63 -29.45 1.39
C ARG A 438 2.73 -28.74 0.37
N LEU A 439 2.18 -29.46 -0.61
CA LEU A 439 1.29 -28.86 -1.63
C LEU A 439 0.02 -28.24 -1.05
N ARG A 440 -0.53 -28.82 0.04
CA ARG A 440 -1.70 -28.24 0.73
C ARG A 440 -1.52 -26.77 1.08
N HIS A 441 -0.30 -26.37 1.44
CA HIS A 441 0.01 -25.01 1.88
C HIS A 441 -0.08 -24.00 0.72
N TYR A 442 0.05 -24.41 -0.55
CA TYR A 442 -0.29 -23.54 -1.68
C TYR A 442 -1.76 -23.14 -1.61
N GLY A 443 -2.65 -24.10 -1.36
CA GLY A 443 -4.08 -23.84 -1.19
C GLY A 443 -4.40 -22.96 0.01
N GLU A 444 -3.71 -23.17 1.13
CA GLU A 444 -3.92 -22.36 2.35
C GLU A 444 -3.46 -20.91 2.17
N ILE A 445 -2.34 -20.69 1.46
CA ILE A 445 -1.88 -19.37 1.06
C ILE A 445 -2.93 -18.69 0.17
N LEU A 446 -3.36 -19.36 -0.90
CA LEU A 446 -4.29 -18.79 -1.88
C LEU A 446 -5.66 -18.48 -1.26
N HIS A 447 -6.21 -19.39 -0.46
CA HIS A 447 -7.46 -19.17 0.28
C HIS A 447 -7.35 -17.95 1.20
N ALA A 448 -6.34 -17.93 2.08
CA ALA A 448 -6.19 -16.87 3.06
C ALA A 448 -5.97 -15.49 2.41
N LYS A 449 -5.13 -15.45 1.37
CA LYS A 449 -4.69 -14.19 0.78
C LYS A 449 -5.66 -13.62 -0.24
N LEU A 450 -6.31 -14.45 -1.06
CA LEU A 450 -7.34 -13.96 -1.99
C LEU A 450 -8.51 -13.34 -1.23
N LEU A 451 -8.95 -13.95 -0.12
CA LEU A 451 -10.00 -13.37 0.74
C LEU A 451 -9.55 -12.09 1.44
N SER A 452 -8.29 -12.02 1.88
CA SER A 452 -7.77 -10.87 2.60
C SER A 452 -7.44 -9.67 1.71
N GLU A 453 -6.92 -9.89 0.51
CA GLU A 453 -6.45 -8.83 -0.40
C GLU A 453 -7.52 -8.41 -1.40
N TYR A 454 -8.44 -9.30 -1.75
CA TYR A 454 -9.54 -9.02 -2.68
C TYR A 454 -10.91 -9.12 -2.01
N PRO A 455 -11.11 -8.53 -0.81
CA PRO A 455 -12.35 -8.66 -0.07
C PRO A 455 -13.52 -7.96 -0.76
N ALA A 456 -13.31 -7.11 -1.77
CA ALA A 456 -14.44 -6.51 -2.48
C ALA A 456 -15.15 -7.50 -3.42
N ILE A 457 -14.41 -8.48 -3.96
CA ILE A 457 -14.86 -9.34 -5.06
C ILE A 457 -14.83 -10.83 -4.73
N VAL A 458 -14.00 -11.28 -3.80
CA VAL A 458 -13.90 -12.68 -3.39
C VAL A 458 -14.60 -12.88 -2.04
N ASP A 459 -15.59 -13.77 -1.99
CA ASP A 459 -16.31 -14.18 -0.78
C ASP A 459 -15.99 -15.61 -0.35
N LYS A 460 -15.72 -16.52 -1.32
CA LYS A 460 -15.32 -17.91 -1.07
C LYS A 460 -14.21 -18.35 -2.02
N VAL A 461 -13.30 -19.20 -1.55
CA VAL A 461 -12.24 -19.79 -2.37
C VAL A 461 -12.13 -21.30 -2.11
N LYS A 462 -12.05 -22.07 -3.19
CA LYS A 462 -11.68 -23.49 -3.18
C LYS A 462 -10.44 -23.69 -4.06
N VAL A 463 -9.50 -24.50 -3.59
CA VAL A 463 -8.25 -24.78 -4.31
C VAL A 463 -8.07 -26.27 -4.53
N THR A 464 -7.82 -26.67 -5.77
CA THR A 464 -7.46 -28.05 -6.14
C THR A 464 -6.04 -28.06 -6.70
N ILE A 465 -5.12 -28.75 -6.01
CA ILE A 465 -3.75 -28.94 -6.47
C ILE A 465 -3.63 -30.31 -7.13
N ILE A 466 -3.15 -30.38 -8.37
CA ILE A 466 -3.15 -31.62 -9.17
C ILE A 466 -1.73 -31.95 -9.58
N THR A 467 -1.26 -33.15 -9.22
CA THR A 467 0.04 -33.71 -9.62
C THR A 467 -0.09 -35.03 -10.37
N ASP A 468 -1.31 -35.56 -10.51
CA ASP A 468 -1.60 -36.66 -11.42
C ASP A 468 -1.43 -36.23 -12.88
N SER A 469 -0.56 -36.93 -13.62
CA SER A 469 -0.20 -36.51 -14.98
C SER A 469 -1.38 -36.58 -15.95
N ALA A 470 -2.27 -37.57 -15.82
CA ALA A 470 -3.40 -37.72 -16.73
C ALA A 470 -4.44 -36.60 -16.52
N GLU A 471 -4.69 -36.22 -15.28
CA GLU A 471 -5.61 -35.14 -14.96
C GLU A 471 -5.02 -33.75 -15.32
N VAL A 472 -3.70 -33.54 -15.15
CA VAL A 472 -3.02 -32.31 -15.60
C VAL A 472 -3.17 -32.13 -17.12
N GLU A 473 -2.87 -33.16 -17.92
CA GLU A 473 -2.98 -33.10 -19.38
C GLU A 473 -4.41 -32.90 -19.86
N LYS A 474 -5.40 -33.41 -19.12
CA LYS A 474 -6.81 -33.18 -19.42
C LYS A 474 -7.23 -31.73 -19.12
N ARG A 475 -6.82 -31.17 -17.98
CA ARG A 475 -7.25 -29.83 -17.55
C ARG A 475 -6.51 -28.70 -18.24
N VAL A 476 -5.26 -28.89 -18.65
CA VAL A 476 -4.50 -27.87 -19.39
C VAL A 476 -5.18 -27.52 -20.72
N VAL A 477 -5.86 -28.47 -21.37
CA VAL A 477 -6.66 -28.22 -22.58
C VAL A 477 -7.81 -27.24 -22.30
N VAL A 478 -8.49 -27.39 -21.17
CA VAL A 478 -9.57 -26.49 -20.74
C VAL A 478 -9.00 -25.10 -20.45
N ALA A 479 -7.92 -25.02 -19.67
CA ALA A 479 -7.27 -23.76 -19.31
C ALA A 479 -6.80 -23.00 -20.56
N ARG A 480 -6.10 -23.68 -21.50
CA ARG A 480 -5.63 -23.10 -22.77
C ARG A 480 -6.76 -22.55 -23.63
N LYS A 481 -7.91 -23.23 -23.68
CA LYS A 481 -9.08 -22.73 -24.40
C LYS A 481 -9.56 -21.40 -23.80
N VAL A 482 -9.65 -21.31 -22.48
CA VAL A 482 -10.06 -20.08 -21.80
C VAL A 482 -9.01 -18.97 -21.97
N TYR A 483 -7.72 -19.29 -21.93
CA TYR A 483 -6.66 -18.31 -22.22
C TYR A 483 -6.77 -17.74 -23.64
N ASP A 484 -7.06 -18.58 -24.63
CA ASP A 484 -7.30 -18.13 -26.02
C ASP A 484 -8.55 -17.23 -26.10
N GLU A 485 -9.66 -17.62 -25.47
CA GLU A 485 -10.86 -16.79 -25.39
C GLU A 485 -10.57 -15.42 -24.75
N ARG A 486 -9.83 -15.39 -23.63
CA ARG A 486 -9.38 -14.16 -22.96
C ARG A 486 -8.54 -13.28 -23.89
N ASN A 487 -7.59 -13.86 -24.62
CA ASN A 487 -6.75 -13.12 -25.57
C ASN A 487 -7.58 -12.51 -26.73
N ARG A 488 -8.59 -13.22 -27.23
CA ARG A 488 -9.42 -12.77 -28.37
C ARG A 488 -10.44 -11.69 -28.02
N ARG A 489 -10.77 -11.47 -26.75
CA ARG A 489 -11.73 -10.42 -26.32
C ARG A 489 -11.36 -9.01 -26.81
N LEU A 490 -10.06 -8.75 -27.01
CA LEU A 490 -9.55 -7.45 -27.47
C LEU A 490 -9.44 -7.31 -29.00
N GLU A 491 -9.69 -8.34 -29.80
CA GLU A 491 -9.39 -8.31 -31.24
C GLU A 491 -10.15 -7.20 -32.01
N SER A 492 -11.31 -6.79 -31.49
CA SER A 492 -12.15 -5.72 -32.04
C SER A 492 -11.74 -4.30 -31.59
N MET A 493 -10.88 -4.18 -30.58
CA MET A 493 -10.42 -2.89 -30.03
C MET A 493 -9.08 -2.48 -30.66
N THR A 494 -8.93 -1.20 -30.96
CA THR A 494 -7.66 -0.62 -31.46
C THR A 494 -7.15 0.46 -30.53
N ASP A 495 -5.86 0.80 -30.63
CA ASP A 495 -5.25 1.85 -29.81
C ASP A 495 -5.85 3.24 -30.13
N GLU A 496 -6.35 3.44 -31.35
CA GLU A 496 -7.10 4.64 -31.74
C GLU A 496 -8.51 4.70 -31.13
N SER A 497 -9.13 3.55 -30.83
CA SER A 497 -10.53 3.49 -30.37
C SER A 497 -10.73 3.87 -28.89
N VAL A 498 -9.64 4.02 -28.13
CA VAL A 498 -9.66 4.31 -26.68
C VAL A 498 -8.88 5.57 -26.35
N GLU A 499 -9.38 6.40 -25.43
CA GLU A 499 -8.67 7.62 -24.96
C GLU A 499 -7.71 7.37 -23.78
N THR A 500 -7.82 6.19 -23.17
CA THR A 500 -7.13 5.81 -21.94
C THR A 500 -6.37 4.52 -22.16
N PHE A 501 -5.10 4.50 -21.79
CA PHE A 501 -4.30 3.28 -21.60
C PHE A 501 -4.19 2.96 -20.10
N TYR A 502 -3.61 1.82 -19.77
CA TYR A 502 -3.38 1.45 -18.38
C TYR A 502 -1.89 1.22 -18.13
N SER A 503 -1.39 1.73 -17.02
CA SER A 503 -0.05 1.37 -16.56
C SER A 503 -0.08 0.04 -15.79
N CYS A 504 1.09 -0.55 -15.60
CA CYS A 504 1.32 -1.59 -14.60
C CYS A 504 2.70 -1.41 -13.97
N THR A 505 2.74 -1.21 -12.65
CA THR A 505 3.97 -1.05 -11.86
C THR A 505 4.27 -2.24 -10.96
N LEU A 506 3.52 -3.33 -11.10
CA LEU A 506 3.64 -4.52 -10.25
C LEU A 506 5.04 -5.15 -10.26
N CYS A 507 5.79 -5.02 -11.37
CA CYS A 507 7.17 -5.52 -11.46
C CYS A 507 8.23 -4.56 -10.87
N GLN A 508 7.84 -3.41 -10.31
CA GLN A 508 8.79 -2.48 -9.67
C GLN A 508 9.42 -3.06 -8.40
N SER A 509 8.87 -4.14 -7.84
CA SER A 509 9.49 -4.90 -6.75
C SER A 509 10.89 -5.43 -7.09
N PHE A 510 11.19 -5.70 -8.36
CA PHE A 510 12.50 -6.15 -8.82
C PHE A 510 13.09 -5.37 -10.01
N ALA A 511 12.29 -4.52 -10.68
CA ALA A 511 12.73 -3.59 -11.71
C ALA A 511 12.20 -2.17 -11.41
N PRO A 512 12.82 -1.43 -10.46
CA PRO A 512 12.22 -0.24 -9.84
C PRO A 512 11.76 0.85 -10.80
N ASP A 513 12.51 1.08 -11.88
CA ASP A 513 12.22 2.15 -12.84
C ASP A 513 11.36 1.68 -14.02
N HIS A 514 10.98 0.40 -14.04
CA HIS A 514 10.14 -0.15 -15.10
C HIS A 514 8.68 0.29 -14.93
N VAL A 515 8.05 0.68 -16.05
CA VAL A 515 6.62 0.93 -16.14
C VAL A 515 6.11 0.27 -17.43
N CYS A 516 5.22 -0.70 -17.31
CA CYS A 516 4.50 -1.23 -18.46
C CYS A 516 3.35 -0.27 -18.83
N ILE A 517 3.22 0.11 -20.10
CA ILE A 517 2.01 0.76 -20.63
C ILE A 517 1.28 -0.27 -21.49
N ILE A 518 0.04 -0.57 -21.10
CA ILE A 518 -0.81 -1.61 -21.68
C ILE A 518 -1.88 -0.92 -22.54
N THR A 519 -1.91 -1.30 -23.81
CA THR A 519 -2.87 -0.80 -24.81
C THR A 519 -3.68 -1.96 -25.39
N PRO A 520 -4.83 -1.72 -26.05
CA PRO A 520 -5.57 -2.77 -26.73
C PRO A 520 -4.72 -3.64 -27.67
N GLU A 521 -3.78 -3.01 -28.39
CA GLU A 521 -2.93 -3.68 -29.39
C GLU A 521 -1.49 -3.95 -28.88
N ARG A 522 -1.17 -3.59 -27.63
CA ARG A 522 0.10 -3.89 -26.95
C ARG A 522 -0.17 -4.34 -25.51
N LEU A 523 -0.39 -5.64 -25.34
CA LEU A 523 -0.50 -6.25 -24.02
C LEU A 523 0.78 -6.09 -23.20
N GLY A 524 0.66 -6.23 -21.87
CA GLY A 524 1.80 -6.24 -20.97
C GLY A 524 2.79 -7.33 -21.36
N LEU A 525 4.09 -7.01 -21.33
CA LEU A 525 5.15 -7.91 -21.79
C LEU A 525 5.15 -9.27 -21.09
N CYS A 526 4.57 -9.35 -19.87
CA CYS A 526 4.42 -10.61 -19.17
C CYS A 526 3.61 -11.60 -19.99
N GLY A 527 2.58 -11.17 -20.73
CA GLY A 527 1.61 -12.03 -21.43
C GLY A 527 0.28 -12.25 -20.68
N ALA A 528 0.25 -11.91 -19.39
CA ALA A 528 -0.93 -12.14 -18.53
C ALA A 528 -1.92 -10.97 -18.49
N TYR A 529 -1.45 -9.73 -18.64
CA TYR A 529 -2.28 -8.53 -18.55
C TYR A 529 -2.50 -7.91 -19.92
N ASN A 530 -3.77 -7.79 -20.28
CA ASN A 530 -4.24 -7.04 -21.43
C ASN A 530 -4.92 -5.73 -20.99
N TRP A 531 -5.43 -4.93 -21.93
CA TRP A 531 -6.03 -3.64 -21.62
C TRP A 531 -7.29 -3.73 -20.73
N LEU A 532 -8.14 -4.72 -20.95
CA LEU A 532 -9.32 -4.98 -20.10
C LEU A 532 -8.90 -5.39 -18.70
N ASP A 533 -7.82 -6.17 -18.58
CA ASP A 533 -7.27 -6.56 -17.28
C ASP A 533 -6.74 -5.34 -16.51
N GLY A 534 -6.04 -4.42 -17.19
CA GLY A 534 -5.60 -3.16 -16.58
C GLY A 534 -6.76 -2.31 -16.05
N LYS A 535 -7.87 -2.27 -16.79
CA LYS A 535 -9.12 -1.61 -16.37
C LYS A 535 -9.75 -2.30 -15.16
N ALA A 536 -9.92 -3.62 -15.23
CA ALA A 536 -10.50 -4.42 -14.17
C ALA A 536 -9.69 -4.31 -12.86
N ALA A 537 -8.37 -4.36 -12.95
CA ALA A 537 -7.49 -4.21 -11.79
C ALA A 537 -7.68 -2.86 -11.07
N PHE A 538 -7.83 -1.77 -11.83
CA PHE A 538 -8.10 -0.44 -11.25
C PHE A 538 -9.51 -0.36 -10.62
N GLU A 539 -10.53 -1.00 -11.22
CA GLU A 539 -11.88 -1.06 -10.64
C GLU A 539 -11.93 -1.86 -9.33
N ILE A 540 -11.04 -2.84 -9.17
CA ILE A 540 -10.89 -3.62 -7.93
C ILE A 540 -10.17 -2.82 -6.85
N ASP A 541 -9.07 -2.16 -7.20
CA ASP A 541 -8.25 -1.35 -6.30
C ASP A 541 -7.73 -0.09 -7.00
N GLU A 542 -8.39 1.05 -6.71
CA GLU A 542 -8.01 2.36 -7.27
C GLU A 542 -6.60 2.81 -6.84
N THR A 543 -6.07 2.24 -5.74
CA THR A 543 -4.72 2.52 -5.24
C THR A 543 -3.68 1.49 -5.68
N GLY A 544 -4.09 0.51 -6.48
CA GLY A 544 -3.24 -0.59 -6.95
C GLY A 544 -2.22 -0.19 -8.03
N PRO A 545 -1.42 -1.16 -8.51
CA PRO A 545 -0.33 -0.92 -9.46
C PRO A 545 -0.80 -0.59 -10.89
N ASN A 546 -2.10 -0.77 -11.18
CA ASN A 546 -2.69 -0.48 -12.47
C ASN A 546 -3.43 0.85 -12.42
N GLN A 547 -2.92 1.85 -13.15
CA GLN A 547 -3.49 3.20 -13.13
C GLN A 547 -3.97 3.59 -14.54
N PRO A 548 -5.14 4.24 -14.67
CA PRO A 548 -5.60 4.76 -15.94
C PRO A 548 -4.73 5.96 -16.36
N VAL A 549 -4.15 5.88 -17.56
CA VAL A 549 -3.31 6.94 -18.12
C VAL A 549 -3.98 7.49 -19.38
N LYS A 550 -4.42 8.75 -19.31
CA LYS A 550 -4.98 9.44 -20.49
C LYS A 550 -3.87 9.70 -21.50
N LYS A 551 -4.15 9.46 -22.78
CA LYS A 551 -3.16 9.71 -23.86
C LYS A 551 -2.71 11.18 -23.85
N GLY A 552 -3.64 12.13 -23.74
CA GLY A 552 -3.34 13.55 -23.92
C GLY A 552 -2.97 13.86 -25.37
N ASP A 553 -2.12 14.85 -25.61
CA ASP A 553 -1.72 15.25 -26.96
C ASP A 553 -0.88 14.16 -27.64
N CYS A 554 -1.28 13.77 -28.85
CA CYS A 554 -0.52 12.85 -29.70
C CYS A 554 0.62 13.62 -30.39
N LEU A 555 1.86 13.31 -30.03
CA LEU A 555 3.06 13.96 -30.56
C LEU A 555 3.57 13.27 -31.83
N ASP A 556 3.48 11.93 -31.88
CA ASP A 556 3.85 11.13 -33.04
C ASP A 556 2.94 9.88 -33.12
N PRO A 557 1.98 9.83 -34.06
CA PRO A 557 1.07 8.69 -34.18
C PRO A 557 1.73 7.45 -34.81
N VAL A 558 2.86 7.59 -35.50
CA VAL A 558 3.57 6.48 -36.15
C VAL A 558 4.44 5.75 -35.14
N ARG A 559 5.19 6.48 -34.31
CA ARG A 559 5.98 5.91 -33.21
C ARG A 559 5.16 5.60 -31.96
N GLY A 560 3.97 6.20 -31.85
CA GLY A 560 3.10 6.08 -30.68
C GLY A 560 3.68 6.84 -29.50
N ILE A 561 3.76 8.17 -29.64
CA ILE A 561 4.24 9.09 -28.60
C ILE A 561 3.09 10.01 -28.22
N TRP A 562 2.77 10.06 -26.94
CA TRP A 562 1.75 10.94 -26.38
C TRP A 562 2.26 11.63 -25.13
N GLN A 563 1.90 12.90 -24.95
CA GLN A 563 2.36 13.72 -23.83
C GLN A 563 1.91 13.13 -22.48
N GLY A 564 0.64 12.76 -22.34
CA GLY A 564 0.10 12.24 -21.08
C GLY A 564 0.72 10.91 -20.66
N ILE A 565 1.10 10.07 -21.64
CA ILE A 565 1.83 8.83 -21.38
C ILE A 565 3.27 9.13 -20.91
N ASN A 566 3.97 10.06 -21.58
CA ASN A 566 5.32 10.44 -21.19
C ASN A 566 5.36 11.08 -19.80
N ASP A 567 4.43 11.97 -19.46
CA ASP A 567 4.37 12.61 -18.13
C ASP A 567 4.17 11.58 -17.01
N PHE A 568 3.29 10.61 -17.26
CA PHE A 568 3.04 9.52 -16.32
C PHE A 568 4.25 8.60 -16.17
N VAL A 569 4.84 8.16 -17.29
CA VAL A 569 6.03 7.28 -17.28
C VAL A 569 7.21 7.99 -16.62
N TYR A 570 7.45 9.27 -16.92
CA TYR A 570 8.53 10.04 -16.30
C TYR A 570 8.37 10.12 -14.79
N THR A 571 7.17 10.41 -14.31
CA THR A 571 6.90 10.49 -12.86
C THR A 571 7.05 9.13 -12.18
N THR A 572 6.45 8.09 -12.78
CA THR A 572 6.33 6.75 -12.19
C THR A 572 7.60 5.90 -12.32
N SER A 573 8.49 6.23 -13.27
CA SER A 573 9.82 5.61 -13.42
C SER A 573 10.91 6.32 -12.60
N HIS A 574 10.53 7.07 -11.56
CA HIS A 574 11.47 7.87 -10.75
C HIS A 574 12.32 8.84 -11.58
N LYS A 575 11.74 9.41 -12.64
CA LYS A 575 12.38 10.31 -13.61
C LYS A 575 13.47 9.67 -14.47
N ALA A 576 13.55 8.34 -14.51
CA ALA A 576 14.52 7.61 -15.33
C ALA A 576 14.14 7.60 -16.82
N THR A 577 12.88 7.39 -17.15
CA THR A 577 12.41 7.32 -18.54
C THR A 577 11.66 8.60 -18.93
N LYS A 578 12.32 9.46 -19.71
CA LYS A 578 11.75 10.76 -20.14
C LYS A 578 10.72 10.64 -21.26
N CYS A 579 10.96 9.72 -22.19
CA CYS A 579 10.15 9.58 -23.38
C CYS A 579 10.08 8.10 -23.77
N PHE A 580 8.91 7.70 -24.24
CA PHE A 580 8.55 6.33 -24.55
C PHE A 580 7.93 6.28 -25.96
N THR A 581 8.36 5.32 -26.78
CA THR A 581 7.69 4.99 -28.04
C THR A 581 6.96 3.65 -27.92
N ALA A 582 5.68 3.64 -28.27
CA ALA A 582 4.87 2.42 -28.21
C ALA A 582 5.12 1.48 -29.39
N TYR A 583 5.64 1.96 -30.53
CA TYR A 583 5.69 1.17 -31.76
C TYR A 583 7.06 1.13 -32.44
N SER A 584 8.12 1.55 -31.74
CA SER A 584 9.51 1.48 -32.21
C SER A 584 10.38 0.66 -31.26
N ILE A 585 11.28 -0.15 -31.83
CA ILE A 585 12.35 -0.84 -31.09
C ILE A 585 13.66 -0.06 -31.12
N MET A 586 13.87 0.77 -32.15
CA MET A 586 15.12 1.51 -32.37
C MET A 586 15.17 2.87 -31.67
N ASP A 587 14.02 3.49 -31.40
CA ASP A 587 13.92 4.80 -30.74
C ASP A 587 13.21 4.66 -29.39
N ARG A 588 13.94 4.83 -28.28
CA ARG A 588 13.39 4.89 -26.90
C ARG A 588 12.28 3.84 -26.64
N PRO A 589 12.56 2.53 -26.82
CA PRO A 589 11.56 1.49 -26.62
C PRO A 589 11.05 1.47 -25.18
N MET A 590 9.92 0.80 -24.95
CA MET A 590 9.49 0.46 -23.58
C MET A 590 10.59 -0.32 -22.89
N THR A 591 10.86 0.03 -21.63
CA THR A 591 11.76 -0.75 -20.79
C THR A 591 11.18 -2.14 -20.53
N SER A 592 11.99 -3.10 -20.11
CA SER A 592 11.55 -4.46 -19.79
C SER A 592 11.96 -4.85 -18.37
N CYS A 593 11.08 -5.51 -17.61
CA CYS A 593 11.41 -5.98 -16.26
C CYS A 593 12.20 -7.29 -16.27
N GLY A 594 11.59 -8.39 -16.73
CA GLY A 594 12.22 -9.72 -16.74
C GLY A 594 11.25 -10.90 -16.94
N CYS A 595 9.95 -10.66 -16.82
CA CYS A 595 8.91 -11.69 -16.96
C CYS A 595 8.39 -11.87 -18.40
N PHE A 596 9.06 -11.30 -19.41
CA PHE A 596 8.63 -11.40 -20.82
C PHE A 596 8.60 -12.86 -21.34
N GLU A 597 7.64 -13.17 -22.21
CA GLU A 597 7.52 -14.50 -22.84
C GLU A 597 8.49 -14.67 -24.02
N ALA A 598 8.80 -13.56 -24.71
CA ALA A 598 9.72 -13.52 -25.83
C ALA A 598 10.57 -12.24 -25.83
N ILE A 599 11.70 -12.29 -26.53
CA ILE A 599 12.60 -11.15 -26.73
C ILE A 599 12.74 -10.89 -28.23
N CYS A 600 12.56 -9.64 -28.62
CA CYS A 600 12.91 -9.11 -29.93
C CYS A 600 14.34 -8.54 -29.89
N ALA A 601 15.15 -8.85 -30.90
CA ALA A 601 16.50 -8.29 -31.03
C ALA A 601 16.81 -7.90 -32.49
N TYR A 602 17.39 -6.73 -32.69
CA TYR A 602 17.85 -6.23 -33.99
C TYR A 602 19.05 -7.02 -34.49
N VAL A 603 19.00 -7.43 -35.76
CA VAL A 603 20.06 -8.15 -36.50
C VAL A 603 20.54 -7.23 -37.64
N PRO A 604 21.63 -6.47 -37.43
CA PRO A 604 22.09 -5.47 -38.39
C PRO A 604 22.35 -6.03 -39.79
N GLU A 605 22.98 -7.19 -39.88
CA GLU A 605 23.37 -7.84 -41.14
C GLU A 605 22.17 -8.19 -42.03
N CYS A 606 20.99 -8.34 -41.43
CA CYS A 606 19.74 -8.74 -42.07
C CYS A 606 18.74 -7.57 -42.21
N ASN A 607 19.11 -6.37 -41.73
CA ASN A 607 18.26 -5.19 -41.69
C ASN A 607 16.86 -5.46 -41.08
N GLY A 608 16.82 -6.28 -40.02
CA GLY A 608 15.58 -6.81 -39.45
C GLY A 608 15.73 -7.25 -37.99
N VAL A 609 14.68 -7.85 -37.44
CA VAL A 609 14.55 -8.27 -36.05
C VAL A 609 14.33 -9.78 -35.97
N MET A 610 15.05 -10.43 -35.06
CA MET A 610 14.77 -11.80 -34.63
C MET A 610 13.87 -11.81 -33.39
N VAL A 611 13.14 -12.91 -33.19
CA VAL A 611 12.34 -13.16 -31.99
C VAL A 611 12.77 -14.48 -31.39
N VAL A 612 12.90 -14.56 -30.06
CA VAL A 612 13.17 -15.81 -29.35
C VAL A 612 12.27 -15.91 -28.10
N ASN A 613 11.59 -17.04 -27.91
CA ASN A 613 10.74 -17.32 -26.75
C ASN A 613 11.53 -17.99 -25.61
N ARG A 614 11.00 -17.87 -24.39
CA ARG A 614 11.62 -18.35 -23.14
C ARG A 614 11.96 -19.84 -23.14
N GLU A 615 11.16 -20.64 -23.81
CA GLU A 615 11.28 -22.09 -23.85
C GLU A 615 12.43 -22.56 -24.78
N TYR A 616 12.89 -21.71 -25.71
CA TYR A 616 13.96 -22.04 -26.64
C TYR A 616 15.35 -21.91 -26.00
N GLU A 617 16.09 -23.03 -25.94
CA GLU A 617 17.41 -23.10 -25.28
C GLU A 617 18.61 -22.94 -26.22
N GLY A 618 18.37 -22.85 -27.54
CA GLY A 618 19.43 -22.78 -28.56
C GLY A 618 20.09 -21.41 -28.71
N GLU A 619 21.16 -21.38 -29.51
CA GLU A 619 21.81 -20.14 -29.96
C GLU A 619 20.94 -19.38 -30.96
N THR A 620 21.11 -18.07 -31.01
CA THR A 620 20.35 -17.19 -31.90
C THR A 620 21.28 -16.41 -32.84
N PRO A 621 20.77 -15.82 -33.94
CA PRO A 621 21.59 -15.12 -34.93
C PRO A 621 22.52 -14.02 -34.41
N ILE A 622 22.26 -13.48 -33.21
CA ILE A 622 23.08 -12.46 -32.55
C ILE A 622 24.14 -13.04 -31.59
N GLY A 623 24.28 -14.36 -31.53
CA GLY A 623 25.27 -15.06 -30.68
C GLY A 623 24.93 -15.09 -29.19
N MET A 624 23.64 -15.01 -28.84
CA MET A 624 23.15 -15.08 -27.45
C MET A 624 21.95 -16.00 -27.34
N THR A 625 21.90 -16.84 -26.30
CA THR A 625 20.70 -17.59 -25.92
C THR A 625 19.62 -16.67 -25.32
N PHE A 626 18.38 -17.15 -25.19
CA PHE A 626 17.31 -16.40 -24.51
C PHE A 626 17.73 -15.92 -23.11
N SER A 627 18.36 -16.78 -22.31
CA SER A 627 18.79 -16.43 -20.95
C SER A 627 19.83 -15.31 -20.92
N SER A 628 20.75 -15.29 -21.89
CA SER A 628 21.79 -14.26 -22.01
C SER A 628 21.18 -12.92 -22.43
N LEU A 629 20.26 -12.97 -23.41
CA LEU A 629 19.45 -11.82 -23.82
C LEU A 629 18.62 -11.26 -22.67
N ALA A 630 17.94 -12.12 -21.90
CA ALA A 630 17.09 -11.69 -20.80
C ALA A 630 17.86 -10.86 -19.76
N GLY A 631 19.12 -11.22 -19.49
CA GLY A 631 19.99 -10.46 -18.60
C GLY A 631 20.40 -9.09 -19.14
N SER A 632 20.39 -8.90 -20.46
CA SER A 632 20.75 -7.63 -21.13
C SER A 632 19.54 -6.72 -21.34
N VAL A 633 18.34 -7.28 -21.50
CA VAL A 633 17.10 -6.56 -21.80
C VAL A 633 16.29 -6.21 -20.55
N GLY A 634 16.34 -7.06 -19.52
CA GLY A 634 15.64 -6.85 -18.26
C GLY A 634 16.21 -5.73 -17.38
N GLY A 635 15.54 -5.45 -16.25
CA GLY A 635 16.01 -4.51 -15.24
C GLY A 635 15.53 -3.06 -15.41
N GLY A 636 14.62 -2.79 -16.35
CA GLY A 636 13.97 -1.48 -16.47
C GLY A 636 14.76 -0.41 -17.22
N GLN A 637 15.74 -0.80 -18.04
CA GLN A 637 16.51 0.12 -18.88
C GLN A 637 15.93 0.24 -20.29
N GLN A 638 16.12 1.39 -20.95
CA GLN A 638 15.81 1.54 -22.38
C GLN A 638 16.96 1.00 -23.21
N THR A 639 16.70 -0.05 -23.99
CA THR A 639 17.72 -0.77 -24.77
C THR A 639 17.37 -0.73 -26.26
N PRO A 640 17.67 0.37 -26.98
CA PRO A 640 17.45 0.45 -28.42
C PRO A 640 17.95 -0.80 -29.18
N GLY A 641 17.09 -1.37 -30.01
CA GLY A 641 17.35 -2.62 -30.72
C GLY A 641 16.95 -3.89 -29.97
N PHE A 642 16.56 -3.80 -28.69
CA PHE A 642 16.10 -4.94 -27.90
C PHE A 642 14.79 -4.62 -27.16
N MET A 643 13.90 -5.60 -27.06
CA MET A 643 12.61 -5.41 -26.36
C MET A 643 12.04 -6.76 -25.88
N GLY A 644 11.65 -6.82 -24.60
CA GLY A 644 10.86 -7.93 -24.08
C GLY A 644 9.37 -7.75 -24.41
N VAL A 645 8.71 -8.82 -24.83
CA VAL A 645 7.30 -8.81 -25.27
C VAL A 645 6.56 -10.07 -24.84
N GLY A 646 5.22 -9.98 -24.77
CA GLY A 646 4.34 -11.15 -24.68
C GLY A 646 4.13 -11.77 -26.07
N LYS A 647 3.84 -13.08 -26.15
CA LYS A 647 3.66 -13.81 -27.42
C LYS A 647 2.53 -13.22 -28.27
N VAL A 648 1.44 -12.76 -27.64
CA VAL A 648 0.29 -12.14 -28.33
C VAL A 648 0.66 -10.82 -29.02
N PHE A 649 1.68 -10.09 -28.53
CA PHE A 649 2.09 -8.83 -29.18
C PHE A 649 2.74 -9.09 -30.55
N LEU A 650 3.33 -10.28 -30.73
CA LEU A 650 3.91 -10.71 -32.01
C LEU A 650 2.86 -10.91 -33.11
N THR A 651 1.57 -10.80 -32.81
CA THR A 651 0.48 -10.87 -33.79
C THR A 651 -0.31 -9.57 -33.89
N SER A 652 0.17 -8.50 -33.24
CA SER A 652 -0.45 -7.18 -33.24
C SER A 652 -0.26 -6.43 -34.57
N ARG A 653 -1.24 -5.59 -34.94
CA ARG A 653 -1.08 -4.63 -36.06
C ARG A 653 -0.05 -3.53 -35.76
N LYS A 654 0.22 -3.29 -34.47
CA LYS A 654 1.16 -2.27 -33.98
C LYS A 654 2.58 -2.81 -33.76
N PHE A 655 2.82 -4.10 -34.00
CA PHE A 655 4.15 -4.70 -33.90
C PHE A 655 5.13 -4.03 -34.86
N LEU A 656 6.18 -3.38 -34.33
CA LEU A 656 7.22 -2.63 -35.08
C LEU A 656 6.66 -1.69 -36.15
N HIS A 657 5.50 -1.06 -35.87
CA HIS A 657 4.79 -0.26 -36.87
C HIS A 657 5.67 0.87 -37.45
N ALA A 658 6.50 1.50 -36.61
CA ALA A 658 7.38 2.58 -37.05
C ALA A 658 8.44 2.09 -38.05
N GLU A 659 9.01 0.90 -37.85
CA GLU A 659 10.07 0.35 -38.70
C GLU A 659 9.57 -0.48 -39.91
N GLY A 660 8.25 -0.53 -40.13
CA GLY A 660 7.64 -1.21 -41.27
C GLY A 660 7.08 -2.60 -40.97
N GLY A 661 6.87 -2.92 -39.69
CA GLY A 661 6.08 -4.04 -39.23
C GLY A 661 6.72 -5.41 -39.47
N PHE A 662 5.89 -6.38 -39.86
CA PHE A 662 6.30 -7.78 -39.99
C PHE A 662 7.36 -8.00 -41.07
N LYS A 663 7.48 -7.09 -42.04
CA LYS A 663 8.53 -7.14 -43.08
C LYS A 663 9.95 -7.09 -42.49
N ARG A 664 10.09 -6.68 -41.22
CA ARG A 664 11.34 -6.72 -40.45
C ARG A 664 11.60 -8.04 -39.73
N LEU A 665 10.62 -8.92 -39.55
CA LEU A 665 10.82 -10.19 -38.87
C LEU A 665 11.65 -11.13 -39.75
N VAL A 666 12.87 -11.47 -39.32
CA VAL A 666 13.81 -12.26 -40.16
C VAL A 666 14.12 -13.64 -39.61
N TRP A 667 13.92 -13.86 -38.31
CA TRP A 667 14.20 -15.14 -37.66
C TRP A 667 13.29 -15.38 -36.46
N MET A 668 12.80 -16.61 -36.31
CA MET A 668 11.97 -17.03 -35.18
C MET A 668 12.06 -18.56 -34.98
N PRO A 669 12.11 -19.08 -33.73
CA PRO A 669 12.12 -20.52 -33.49
C PRO A 669 10.93 -21.20 -34.16
N LYS A 670 11.16 -22.37 -34.75
CA LYS A 670 10.13 -23.08 -35.51
C LYS A 670 8.88 -23.37 -34.68
N GLU A 671 9.05 -23.75 -33.42
CA GLU A 671 7.96 -23.98 -32.48
C GLU A 671 7.09 -22.72 -32.31
N LEU A 672 7.70 -21.55 -32.11
CA LEU A 672 6.99 -20.28 -31.98
C LEU A 672 6.30 -19.88 -33.30
N LYS A 673 6.96 -20.12 -34.44
CA LYS A 673 6.35 -19.92 -35.77
C LYS A 673 5.10 -20.76 -35.96
N THR A 674 5.13 -22.04 -35.56
CA THR A 674 3.98 -22.94 -35.63
C THR A 674 2.89 -22.54 -34.66
N LEU A 675 3.24 -22.15 -33.42
CA LEU A 675 2.28 -21.71 -32.42
C LEU A 675 1.45 -20.51 -32.89
N LEU A 676 2.09 -19.55 -33.56
CA LEU A 676 1.46 -18.30 -34.01
C LEU A 676 1.04 -18.33 -35.50
N GLU A 677 1.09 -19.49 -36.15
CA GLU A 677 0.97 -19.60 -37.62
C GLU A 677 -0.32 -18.97 -38.17
N GLN A 678 -1.46 -19.29 -37.55
CA GLN A 678 -2.76 -18.81 -37.98
C GLN A 678 -2.85 -17.28 -37.95
N ASP A 679 -2.39 -16.67 -36.86
CA ASP A 679 -2.47 -15.23 -36.65
C ASP A 679 -1.43 -14.47 -37.47
N LEU A 680 -0.20 -14.98 -37.55
CA LEU A 680 0.86 -14.40 -38.37
C LEU A 680 0.48 -14.39 -39.85
N LYS A 681 -0.03 -15.50 -40.40
CA LYS A 681 -0.50 -15.54 -41.80
C LYS A 681 -1.60 -14.52 -42.06
N LYS A 682 -2.53 -14.33 -41.11
CA LYS A 682 -3.54 -13.26 -41.19
C LYS A 682 -2.89 -11.87 -41.25
N ARG A 683 -1.94 -11.57 -40.35
CA ARG A 683 -1.23 -10.27 -40.36
C ARG A 683 -0.39 -10.05 -41.62
N PHE A 684 0.24 -11.09 -42.14
CA PHE A 684 1.06 -10.99 -43.35
C PHE A 684 0.21 -10.71 -44.60
N ALA A 685 -0.98 -11.31 -44.68
CA ALA A 685 -1.94 -10.99 -45.73
C ALA A 685 -2.42 -9.53 -45.66
N GLU A 686 -2.64 -8.99 -44.45
CA GLU A 686 -3.01 -7.58 -44.26
C GLU A 686 -1.89 -6.58 -44.65
N GLN A 687 -0.62 -7.02 -44.71
CA GLN A 687 0.54 -6.19 -45.10
C GLN A 687 1.02 -6.46 -46.55
N ASP A 688 0.21 -7.14 -47.35
CA ASP A 688 0.48 -7.54 -48.74
C ASP A 688 1.76 -8.38 -48.90
N VAL A 689 2.07 -9.24 -47.92
CA VAL A 689 3.23 -10.14 -47.92
C VAL A 689 2.87 -11.57 -47.46
N PRO A 690 1.85 -12.22 -48.07
CA PRO A 690 1.33 -13.51 -47.58
C PRO A 690 2.35 -14.66 -47.63
N ASP A 691 3.40 -14.53 -48.44
CA ASP A 691 4.51 -15.50 -48.58
C ASP A 691 5.63 -15.29 -47.54
N LEU A 692 5.53 -14.28 -46.67
CA LEU A 692 6.55 -13.95 -45.67
C LEU A 692 6.80 -15.08 -44.67
N PHE A 693 5.78 -15.88 -44.36
CA PHE A 693 5.89 -16.98 -43.38
C PHE A 693 7.03 -17.95 -43.73
N ASP A 694 7.15 -18.29 -45.01
CA ASP A 694 8.18 -19.21 -45.53
C ASP A 694 9.54 -18.52 -45.71
N LYS A 695 9.56 -17.19 -45.77
CA LYS A 695 10.78 -16.38 -45.94
C LYS A 695 11.49 -16.05 -44.62
N ILE A 696 10.80 -16.14 -43.49
CA ILE A 696 11.38 -15.98 -42.15
C ILE A 696 12.24 -17.23 -41.84
N ALA A 697 13.50 -17.04 -41.47
CA ALA A 697 14.36 -18.16 -41.08
C ALA A 697 14.00 -18.72 -39.69
N ASP A 698 14.47 -19.92 -39.41
CA ASP A 698 14.39 -20.57 -38.09
C ASP A 698 15.69 -21.33 -37.81
N GLU A 699 15.77 -22.03 -36.67
CA GLU A 699 16.96 -22.77 -36.27
C GLU A 699 17.33 -23.93 -37.23
N SER A 700 16.44 -24.36 -38.11
CA SER A 700 16.73 -25.38 -39.14
C SER A 700 17.41 -24.81 -40.38
N VAL A 701 17.35 -23.48 -40.58
CA VAL A 701 18.09 -22.75 -41.62
C VAL A 701 19.49 -22.40 -41.12
N GLY A 702 19.59 -21.91 -39.88
CA GLY A 702 20.85 -21.56 -39.23
C GLY A 702 20.65 -20.73 -37.97
N THR A 703 21.74 -20.50 -37.24
CA THR A 703 21.73 -19.75 -35.97
C THR A 703 22.79 -18.65 -35.94
N ASP A 704 23.43 -18.33 -37.08
CA ASP A 704 24.39 -17.23 -37.21
C ASP A 704 23.96 -16.22 -38.28
N ALA A 705 24.28 -14.95 -38.08
CA ALA A 705 23.85 -13.86 -38.96
C ALA A 705 24.23 -14.07 -40.44
N ALA A 706 25.36 -14.71 -40.73
CA ALA A 706 25.80 -14.95 -42.11
C ALA A 706 24.94 -16.00 -42.82
N SER A 707 24.64 -17.11 -42.14
CA SER A 707 23.72 -18.14 -42.65
C SER A 707 22.31 -17.58 -42.90
N ILE A 708 21.83 -16.73 -41.99
CA ILE A 708 20.49 -16.13 -42.09
C ILE A 708 20.48 -15.17 -43.27
N LYS A 709 21.45 -14.25 -43.37
CA LYS A 709 21.54 -13.31 -44.49
C LYS A 709 21.55 -14.02 -45.84
N ALA A 710 22.34 -15.08 -46.00
CA ALA A 710 22.39 -15.84 -47.25
C ALA A 710 21.04 -16.48 -47.61
N TYR A 711 20.29 -16.97 -46.61
CA TYR A 711 18.93 -17.46 -46.82
C TYR A 711 17.98 -16.34 -47.24
N LEU A 712 17.98 -15.21 -46.53
CA LEU A 712 17.14 -14.05 -46.82
C LEU A 712 17.37 -13.50 -48.24
N GLU A 713 18.62 -13.45 -48.70
CA GLU A 713 18.98 -13.07 -50.08
C GLU A 713 18.42 -14.06 -51.09
N LYS A 714 18.55 -15.36 -50.84
CA LYS A 714 18.03 -16.43 -51.71
C LYS A 714 16.51 -16.39 -51.86
N VAL A 715 15.78 -16.13 -50.78
CA VAL A 715 14.31 -16.12 -50.78
C VAL A 715 13.71 -14.74 -51.10
N GLY A 716 14.55 -13.72 -51.29
CA GLY A 716 14.11 -12.35 -51.57
C GLY A 716 13.30 -11.77 -50.42
N HIS A 717 13.84 -11.81 -49.20
CA HIS A 717 13.18 -11.26 -48.02
C HIS A 717 13.05 -9.72 -48.11
N PRO A 718 11.88 -9.13 -47.79
CA PRO A 718 11.64 -7.69 -47.96
C PRO A 718 12.56 -6.81 -47.09
N SER A 719 13.00 -7.27 -45.93
CA SER A 719 13.87 -6.49 -45.03
C SER A 719 15.15 -5.96 -45.70
N LEU A 720 15.72 -6.72 -46.64
CA LEU A 720 17.00 -6.40 -47.28
C LEU A 720 16.92 -5.20 -48.25
N THR A 721 15.72 -4.86 -48.72
CA THR A 721 15.50 -3.75 -49.66
C THR A 721 14.80 -2.55 -49.01
N MET A 722 14.41 -2.67 -47.75
CA MET A 722 13.84 -1.57 -46.96
C MET A 722 14.95 -0.58 -46.53
N LYS A 723 14.54 0.62 -46.12
CA LYS A 723 15.42 1.61 -45.48
C LYS A 723 16.24 0.95 -44.35
N ASP A 724 17.47 1.40 -44.12
CA ASP A 724 18.26 0.92 -42.99
C ASP A 724 17.50 1.16 -41.68
N MET A 725 17.32 0.10 -40.89
CA MET A 725 16.62 0.14 -39.62
C MET A 725 17.38 0.98 -38.57
N ALA A 726 18.71 1.11 -38.70
CA ALA A 726 19.51 2.00 -37.85
C ALA A 726 19.12 3.48 -38.00
N ASP A 727 18.59 3.89 -39.16
CA ASP A 727 18.16 5.27 -39.41
C ASP A 727 16.92 5.69 -38.60
N TYR A 728 16.28 4.76 -37.89
CA TYR A 728 15.16 5.04 -37.00
C TYR A 728 15.61 5.47 -35.60
N ALA A 729 16.88 5.23 -35.23
CA ALA A 729 17.45 5.72 -33.98
C ALA A 729 17.72 7.23 -34.09
N GLU A 730 16.95 8.06 -33.38
CA GLU A 730 17.20 9.50 -33.36
C GLU A 730 18.37 9.87 -32.43
N THR A 731 19.36 10.56 -32.99
CA THR A 731 20.34 11.38 -32.28
C THR A 731 19.88 12.83 -32.34
N ASN A 732 19.78 13.52 -31.19
CA ASN A 732 19.50 14.96 -31.01
C ASN A 732 18.02 15.42 -30.90
N VAL A 733 17.41 15.21 -29.73
CA VAL A 733 16.21 15.95 -29.26
C VAL A 733 16.52 16.67 -27.93
N GLU A 734 17.72 17.24 -27.78
CA GLU A 734 17.97 18.21 -26.71
C GLU A 734 17.60 19.64 -27.12
N ASP A 735 17.54 19.95 -28.43
CA ASP A 735 17.34 21.32 -28.92
C ASP A 735 15.87 21.79 -29.01
N ARG A 736 14.86 20.90 -28.97
CA ARG A 736 13.45 21.30 -29.14
C ARG A 736 12.70 21.57 -27.84
N MET A 737 13.20 21.11 -26.69
CA MET A 737 12.54 21.34 -25.39
C MET A 737 12.93 22.70 -24.76
N VAL A 738 14.07 23.27 -25.16
CA VAL A 738 14.54 24.58 -24.67
C VAL A 738 13.66 25.73 -25.17
N ASP A 739 13.08 25.61 -26.37
CA ASP A 739 12.20 26.63 -26.93
C ASP A 739 10.77 26.55 -26.38
N SER A 740 10.29 25.35 -26.01
CA SER A 740 9.00 25.19 -25.33
C SER A 740 9.04 25.61 -23.85
N GLU A 741 10.14 25.33 -23.14
CA GLU A 741 10.33 25.80 -21.76
C GLU A 741 10.37 27.33 -21.70
N LYS A 742 11.06 27.99 -22.63
CA LYS A 742 11.10 29.47 -22.72
C LYS A 742 9.75 30.09 -23.08
N ALA A 743 8.98 29.45 -23.96
CA ALA A 743 7.65 29.94 -24.35
C ALA A 743 6.63 29.83 -23.20
N VAL A 744 6.72 28.76 -22.39
CA VAL A 744 5.87 28.57 -21.21
C VAL A 744 6.31 29.50 -20.06
N GLU A 745 7.62 29.71 -19.87
CA GLU A 745 8.13 30.69 -18.88
C GLU A 745 7.69 32.11 -19.21
N GLN A 746 7.76 32.53 -20.48
CA GLN A 746 7.29 33.86 -20.91
C GLN A 746 5.77 34.02 -20.74
N ALA A 747 4.98 33.00 -21.07
CA ALA A 747 3.53 33.07 -20.90
C ALA A 747 3.09 33.10 -19.42
N VAL A 748 3.84 32.44 -18.53
CA VAL A 748 3.60 32.44 -17.08
C VAL A 748 4.06 33.74 -16.43
N ASP A 749 5.16 34.33 -16.90
CA ASP A 749 5.66 35.62 -16.40
C ASP A 749 4.80 36.81 -16.88
N GLU A 750 4.26 36.76 -18.10
CA GLU A 750 3.28 37.75 -18.59
C GLU A 750 1.95 37.63 -17.82
N ALA A 751 1.49 36.41 -17.52
CA ALA A 751 0.30 36.20 -16.70
C ALA A 751 0.48 36.67 -15.24
N LYS A 752 1.68 36.50 -14.67
CA LYS A 752 2.03 37.02 -13.34
C LYS A 752 2.19 38.54 -13.32
N ALA A 753 2.76 39.14 -14.36
CA ALA A 753 2.89 40.59 -14.47
C ALA A 753 1.52 41.29 -14.54
N VAL A 754 0.55 40.68 -15.23
CA VAL A 754 -0.84 41.17 -15.28
C VAL A 754 -1.56 40.98 -13.94
N ALA A 755 -1.31 39.88 -13.23
CA ALA A 755 -1.90 39.61 -11.91
C ALA A 755 -1.33 40.51 -10.79
N VAL A 756 -0.07 40.93 -10.88
CA VAL A 756 0.57 41.84 -9.92
C VAL A 756 0.14 43.30 -10.15
N ALA A 757 -0.06 43.72 -11.41
CA ALA A 757 -0.56 45.06 -11.73
C ALA A 757 -2.04 45.27 -11.32
N ALA A 758 -2.83 44.20 -11.18
CA ALA A 758 -4.24 44.26 -10.81
C ALA A 758 -4.51 44.38 -9.29
N ASN A 759 -3.48 44.22 -8.43
CA ASN A 759 -3.66 44.12 -6.98
C ASN A 759 -3.29 45.39 -6.19
N GLU A 760 -2.99 46.51 -6.86
CA GLU A 760 -2.79 47.81 -6.23
C GLU A 760 -3.84 48.82 -6.69
N THR A 761 -5.12 48.61 -6.37
CA THR A 761 -6.07 49.72 -6.11
C THR A 761 -7.40 49.25 -5.49
N THR A 762 -7.62 49.68 -4.24
CA THR A 762 -8.90 49.95 -3.55
C THR A 762 -9.99 48.87 -3.40
N LYS A 763 -10.23 48.55 -2.12
CA LYS A 763 -11.45 47.98 -1.53
C LYS A 763 -12.73 48.72 -1.98
N SER A 764 -13.69 47.99 -2.53
CA SER A 764 -15.13 48.25 -2.38
C SER A 764 -15.91 47.00 -2.75
N GLU A 765 -16.81 46.56 -1.89
CA GLU A 765 -17.74 45.44 -2.12
C GLU A 765 -18.70 45.78 -3.26
N THR A 766 -18.79 44.91 -4.28
CA THR A 766 -19.94 44.89 -5.19
C THR A 766 -20.11 43.46 -5.72
N MET A 767 -21.27 42.85 -5.45
CA MET A 767 -21.60 41.52 -5.96
C MET A 767 -21.87 41.58 -7.47
N LEU A 768 -21.14 40.77 -8.24
CA LEU A 768 -21.34 40.58 -9.68
C LEU A 768 -22.61 39.77 -9.92
N THR A 769 -23.57 40.34 -10.64
CA THR A 769 -24.81 39.66 -11.04
C THR A 769 -24.58 38.76 -12.26
N ALA A 770 -25.43 37.75 -12.44
CA ALA A 770 -25.33 36.80 -13.56
C ALA A 770 -25.38 37.47 -14.95
N GLU A 771 -26.04 38.63 -15.06
CA GLU A 771 -26.08 39.42 -16.28
C GLU A 771 -24.74 40.09 -16.61
N MET A 772 -23.99 40.54 -15.59
CA MET A 772 -22.64 41.10 -15.79
C MET A 772 -21.65 40.01 -16.25
N ILE A 773 -21.78 38.79 -15.72
CA ILE A 773 -20.95 37.64 -16.15
C ILE A 773 -21.27 37.24 -17.61
N ALA A 774 -22.54 37.31 -18.02
CA ALA A 774 -22.94 37.05 -19.39
C ALA A 774 -22.37 38.10 -20.36
N GLN A 775 -22.44 39.39 -19.99
CA GLN A 775 -21.87 40.48 -20.80
C GLN A 775 -20.35 40.38 -20.94
N ILE A 776 -19.64 40.04 -19.86
CA ILE A 776 -18.18 39.83 -19.89
C ILE A 776 -17.83 38.65 -20.81
N LYS A 777 -18.59 37.55 -20.76
CA LYS A 777 -18.40 36.41 -21.69
C LYS A 777 -18.59 36.81 -23.15
N THR A 778 -19.61 37.60 -23.46
CA THR A 778 -19.85 38.06 -24.84
C THR A 778 -18.72 38.98 -25.32
N GLN A 779 -18.26 39.90 -24.48
CA GLN A 779 -17.15 40.81 -24.82
C GLN A 779 -15.84 40.06 -25.07
N ILE A 780 -15.47 39.10 -24.22
CA ILE A 780 -14.26 38.30 -24.40
C ILE A 780 -14.37 37.45 -25.68
N THR A 781 -15.55 36.90 -25.96
CA THR A 781 -15.76 36.08 -27.18
C THR A 781 -15.64 36.92 -28.44
N ASP A 782 -16.19 38.14 -28.45
CA ASP A 782 -16.08 39.05 -29.58
C ASP A 782 -14.63 39.53 -29.80
N GLU A 783 -13.89 39.80 -28.72
CA GLU A 783 -12.50 40.26 -28.76
C GLU A 783 -11.55 39.16 -29.27
N VAL A 784 -11.74 37.92 -28.80
CA VAL A 784 -11.00 36.73 -29.29
C VAL A 784 -11.33 36.47 -30.76
N THR A 785 -12.59 36.60 -31.17
CA THR A 785 -13.01 36.39 -32.57
C THR A 785 -12.41 37.46 -33.50
N LYS A 786 -12.29 38.70 -33.02
CA LYS A 786 -11.68 39.80 -33.78
C LYS A 786 -10.15 39.62 -33.93
N ASN A 787 -9.48 39.14 -32.88
CA ASN A 787 -8.05 38.85 -32.92
C ASN A 787 -7.73 37.66 -33.83
N ILE A 788 -8.53 36.60 -33.78
CA ILE A 788 -8.39 35.44 -34.68
C ILE A 788 -8.59 35.84 -36.15
N ARG A 789 -9.58 36.68 -36.47
CA ARG A 789 -9.77 37.20 -37.83
C ARG A 789 -8.60 38.05 -38.33
N THR A 790 -8.02 38.87 -37.46
CA THR A 790 -6.91 39.75 -37.85
C THR A 790 -5.63 38.95 -38.14
N LEU A 791 -5.36 37.91 -37.34
CA LEU A 791 -4.23 36.99 -37.55
C LEU A 791 -4.40 36.10 -38.79
N LEU A 792 -5.61 35.60 -39.06
CA LEU A 792 -5.92 34.77 -40.24
C LEU A 792 -5.79 35.53 -41.57
N THR A 793 -5.87 36.86 -41.59
CA THR A 793 -5.88 37.62 -42.86
C THR A 793 -4.48 38.05 -43.32
N GLN A 794 -3.48 38.13 -42.43
CA GLN A 794 -2.14 38.63 -42.76
C GLN A 794 -1.13 37.55 -43.17
N GLU A 795 -1.20 36.35 -42.58
CA GLU A 795 -0.25 35.27 -42.91
C GLU A 795 -0.70 34.45 -44.13
N ILE A 796 -2.00 34.18 -44.26
CA ILE A 796 -2.55 33.39 -45.38
C ILE A 796 -2.37 34.10 -46.72
N VAL A 797 -2.43 35.43 -46.77
CA VAL A 797 -2.27 36.21 -48.01
C VAL A 797 -0.82 36.20 -48.50
N LYS A 798 0.17 36.09 -47.60
CA LYS A 798 1.60 36.09 -47.95
C LYS A 798 2.05 34.76 -48.56
N ASP A 799 1.56 33.65 -48.02
CA ASP A 799 1.90 32.31 -48.49
C ASP A 799 1.16 31.91 -49.79
N ILE A 800 -0.05 32.44 -49.99
CA ILE A 800 -0.80 32.24 -51.23
C ILE A 800 -0.13 32.97 -52.42
N ILE A 801 0.44 34.16 -52.23
CA ILE A 801 1.15 34.90 -53.30
C ILE A 801 2.47 34.22 -53.69
N SER A 802 3.21 33.68 -52.72
CA SER A 802 4.43 32.89 -52.93
C SER A 802 4.15 31.64 -53.77
N THR A 803 3.08 30.92 -53.43
CA THR A 803 2.75 29.63 -54.05
C THR A 803 2.10 29.78 -55.44
N LEU A 804 1.32 30.84 -55.66
CA LEU A 804 0.66 31.09 -56.96
C LEU A 804 1.62 31.65 -58.02
N SER A 805 2.70 32.35 -57.62
CA SER A 805 3.70 32.88 -58.55
C SER A 805 4.52 31.77 -59.22
N VAL A 806 4.77 30.66 -58.52
CA VAL A 806 5.50 29.49 -59.05
C VAL A 806 4.62 28.61 -59.94
N LYS A 807 3.31 28.57 -59.68
CA LYS A 807 2.39 27.65 -60.37
C LYS A 807 1.68 28.24 -61.60
N PHE A 808 1.66 29.57 -61.79
CA PHE A 808 0.90 30.21 -62.87
C PHE A 808 1.66 31.20 -63.77
N LEU A 809 2.87 31.66 -63.42
CA LEU A 809 3.59 32.69 -64.21
C LEU A 809 4.84 32.24 -64.97
N GLY A 810 5.24 30.97 -64.86
CA GLY A 810 6.08 30.31 -65.89
C GLY A 810 7.39 30.99 -66.31
N GLU A 811 8.13 31.65 -65.41
CA GLU A 811 9.48 32.16 -65.72
C GLU A 811 10.58 31.37 -64.98
N GLN A 812 11.52 30.82 -65.76
CA GLN A 812 12.76 30.17 -65.30
C GLN A 812 13.92 31.15 -65.30
N ALA A 813 14.84 30.99 -64.34
CA ALA A 813 16.21 31.47 -64.41
C ALA A 813 17.20 30.29 -64.22
N PRO A 814 18.41 30.36 -64.80
CA PRO A 814 19.03 29.21 -65.48
C PRO A 814 20.11 28.45 -64.69
N ALA A 815 20.38 27.23 -65.16
CA ALA A 815 21.42 26.32 -64.69
C ALA A 815 22.80 26.58 -65.33
N ILE A 816 23.89 26.31 -64.58
CA ILE A 816 25.23 26.05 -65.14
C ILE A 816 25.75 24.72 -64.59
N ALA A 817 26.36 23.97 -65.51
CA ALA A 817 26.57 22.53 -65.52
C ALA A 817 27.89 22.06 -64.88
N ALA A 818 27.92 20.74 -64.62
CA ALA A 818 29.07 19.95 -64.15
C ALA A 818 29.96 19.41 -65.30
N LYS A 819 31.23 19.10 -64.97
CA LYS A 819 32.18 18.05 -65.50
C LYS A 819 33.64 18.49 -65.24
N SER A 820 34.68 17.68 -64.98
CA SER A 820 34.90 16.23 -64.90
C SER A 820 36.37 15.91 -64.48
N GLU A 821 36.55 14.97 -63.54
CA GLU A 821 37.51 13.83 -63.55
C GLU A 821 39.00 13.97 -63.08
N PRO A 822 39.72 12.85 -62.72
CA PRO A 822 40.21 12.61 -61.35
C PRO A 822 41.75 12.40 -61.21
N VAL A 823 42.19 12.13 -59.97
CA VAL A 823 43.28 11.21 -59.53
C VAL A 823 44.40 11.82 -58.63
N LYS A 824 44.60 11.13 -57.48
CA LYS A 824 45.80 10.94 -56.61
C LYS A 824 46.17 11.93 -55.48
N ALA A 825 45.91 11.44 -54.26
CA ALA A 825 46.84 11.18 -53.15
C ALA A 825 47.95 12.19 -52.76
N GLN A 826 47.89 12.54 -51.46
CA GLN A 826 48.93 13.01 -50.53
C GLN A 826 49.36 14.49 -50.58
N ALA A 827 48.96 15.26 -49.56
CA ALA A 827 49.86 15.86 -48.57
C ALA A 827 49.06 16.63 -47.50
N LYS A 828 49.60 16.65 -46.27
CA LYS A 828 49.08 17.33 -45.08
C LYS A 828 48.69 18.79 -45.37
N ILE A 829 47.47 19.17 -44.99
CA ILE A 829 47.07 20.58 -44.83
C ILE A 829 46.97 20.86 -43.33
N GLU A 830 47.88 21.68 -42.82
CA GLU A 830 47.78 22.32 -41.51
C GLU A 830 46.55 23.24 -41.51
N VAL A 831 45.55 22.91 -40.69
CA VAL A 831 44.45 23.81 -40.38
C VAL A 831 44.90 24.73 -39.25
N LYS A 832 45.20 25.99 -39.58
CA LYS A 832 45.31 27.06 -38.58
C LYS A 832 43.95 27.24 -37.90
N SER A 833 43.83 26.81 -36.64
CA SER A 833 42.65 27.11 -35.83
C SER A 833 42.70 28.58 -35.39
N ASN A 834 41.84 29.42 -35.96
CA ASN A 834 41.63 30.80 -35.52
C ASN A 834 40.80 30.88 -34.22
N GLY A 835 41.06 29.98 -33.26
CA GLY A 835 40.39 29.98 -31.97
C GLY A 835 41.38 29.68 -30.85
N PRO A 836 41.15 30.22 -29.64
CA PRO A 836 41.99 29.91 -28.49
C PRO A 836 42.07 28.40 -28.30
N SER A 837 43.29 27.92 -28.03
CA SER A 837 43.53 26.52 -27.68
C SER A 837 42.63 26.10 -26.52
N ALA A 838 42.34 24.80 -26.40
CA ALA A 838 41.58 24.30 -25.25
C ALA A 838 42.22 24.74 -23.91
N ALA A 839 43.56 24.80 -23.85
CA ALA A 839 44.29 25.31 -22.70
C ALA A 839 44.01 26.81 -22.44
N GLN A 840 43.93 27.65 -23.47
CA GLN A 840 43.56 29.06 -23.32
C GLN A 840 42.11 29.22 -22.86
N ARG A 841 41.16 28.48 -23.44
CA ARG A 841 39.75 28.48 -23.01
C ARG A 841 39.59 28.07 -21.55
N ILE A 842 40.33 27.05 -21.10
CA ILE A 842 40.33 26.61 -19.71
C ILE A 842 40.97 27.66 -18.80
N SER A 843 42.06 28.30 -19.24
CA SER A 843 42.72 29.38 -18.45
C SER A 843 41.88 30.66 -18.31
N GLU A 844 40.90 30.86 -19.18
CA GLU A 844 39.96 32.00 -19.14
C GLU A 844 38.78 31.76 -18.18
N ILE A 845 38.52 30.52 -17.76
CA ILE A 845 37.49 30.20 -16.75
C ILE A 845 38.02 30.61 -15.37
N LYS A 846 37.82 31.88 -15.02
CA LYS A 846 38.18 32.42 -13.69
C LYS A 846 37.18 32.04 -12.59
N THR A 847 35.93 31.80 -12.97
CA THR A 847 34.83 31.40 -12.08
C THR A 847 33.77 30.62 -12.84
N VAL A 848 33.29 29.50 -12.29
CA VAL A 848 32.12 28.76 -12.80
C VAL A 848 30.90 29.16 -11.97
N LYS A 849 29.84 29.63 -12.63
CA LYS A 849 28.56 29.90 -11.95
C LYS A 849 27.84 28.56 -11.74
N VAL A 850 27.92 28.01 -10.52
CA VAL A 850 27.22 26.77 -10.16
C VAL A 850 25.71 27.05 -10.11
N ARG A 851 24.92 26.26 -10.84
CA ARG A 851 23.45 26.28 -10.76
C ARG A 851 23.05 25.86 -9.35
N LYS A 852 22.20 26.65 -8.69
CA LYS A 852 21.63 26.32 -7.38
C LYS A 852 20.24 25.75 -7.58
N GLU A 853 19.96 24.60 -6.98
CA GLU A 853 18.61 24.07 -6.87
C GLU A 853 17.80 24.86 -5.85
N LYS A 854 16.50 24.96 -6.07
CA LYS A 854 15.58 25.64 -5.16
C LYS A 854 15.02 24.62 -4.17
N CYS A 855 15.10 24.95 -2.88
CA CYS A 855 14.41 24.22 -1.83
C CYS A 855 12.93 24.60 -1.82
N GLU A 856 12.04 23.64 -2.07
CA GLU A 856 10.59 23.84 -1.97
C GLU A 856 10.07 23.58 -0.55
N VAL A 857 10.60 22.54 0.12
CA VAL A 857 10.26 22.21 1.52
C VAL A 857 11.53 21.96 2.32
N PRO A 858 11.79 22.73 3.39
CA PRO A 858 12.93 22.47 4.26
C PRO A 858 12.70 21.21 5.10
N VAL A 859 13.79 20.57 5.52
CA VAL A 859 13.73 19.48 6.50
C VAL A 859 13.14 20.04 7.80
N ILE A 860 12.16 19.36 8.37
CA ILE A 860 11.44 19.74 9.58
C ILE A 860 12.42 19.75 10.76
N GLU A 861 12.34 20.77 11.62
CA GLU A 861 13.12 20.81 12.86
C GLU A 861 12.43 19.97 13.94
N VAL A 862 13.13 18.97 14.47
CA VAL A 862 12.69 18.17 15.62
C VAL A 862 13.50 18.56 16.84
N LYS A 863 12.83 18.83 17.97
CA LYS A 863 13.48 19.11 19.25
C LYS A 863 13.58 17.82 20.08
N LEU A 864 14.73 17.59 20.69
CA LEU A 864 15.02 16.43 21.53
C LEU A 864 15.26 16.86 22.97
N GLY A 865 14.56 16.19 23.90
CA GLY A 865 14.59 16.50 25.32
C GLY A 865 13.79 17.75 25.69
N ALA A 866 13.40 17.82 26.96
CA ALA A 866 12.70 18.96 27.55
C ALA A 866 13.42 19.44 28.82
N ALA A 867 13.58 20.76 28.93
CA ALA A 867 14.15 21.39 30.11
C ALA A 867 13.09 21.52 31.23
N LYS A 868 13.52 21.88 32.44
CA LYS A 868 12.62 22.11 33.60
C LYS A 868 11.49 23.11 33.32
N ALA A 869 11.75 24.14 32.52
CA ALA A 869 10.75 25.13 32.14
C ALA A 869 9.63 24.57 31.23
N GLU A 870 9.87 23.42 30.61
CA GLU A 870 8.99 22.76 29.64
C GLU A 870 8.37 21.47 30.21
N GLY A 871 8.62 21.17 31.49
CA GLY A 871 8.09 19.98 32.17
C GLY A 871 9.03 18.77 32.19
N GLY A 872 10.22 18.84 31.60
CA GLY A 872 11.23 17.77 31.63
C GLY A 872 12.37 18.00 32.63
N THR A 873 13.38 17.15 32.63
CA THR A 873 14.53 17.25 33.56
C THR A 873 15.88 17.46 32.88
N ARG A 874 15.91 17.53 31.54
CA ARG A 874 17.17 17.62 30.78
C ARG A 874 17.89 18.95 31.05
N GLY A 875 19.21 18.90 31.24
CA GLY A 875 20.07 20.10 31.32
C GLY A 875 20.47 20.64 29.95
N ARG A 876 20.43 19.79 28.93
CA ARG A 876 20.67 20.14 27.52
C ARG A 876 19.51 19.66 26.66
N THR A 877 19.12 20.48 25.68
CA THR A 877 18.18 20.09 24.63
C THR A 877 18.82 20.38 23.29
N TYR A 878 18.49 19.58 22.28
CA TYR A 878 19.03 19.74 20.93
C TYR A 878 17.91 19.88 19.92
N LYS A 879 18.24 20.45 18.76
CA LYS A 879 17.41 20.42 17.56
C LYS A 879 18.19 19.74 16.44
N VAL A 880 17.46 19.03 15.60
CA VAL A 880 17.96 18.37 14.39
C VAL A 880 17.05 18.69 13.22
N GLY A 881 17.53 18.52 11.98
CA GLY A 881 16.84 18.98 10.78
C GLY A 881 16.95 20.49 10.56
N GLY A 882 16.01 21.07 9.81
CA GLY A 882 16.05 22.48 9.39
C GLY A 882 16.92 22.76 8.16
N ALA A 883 17.41 21.73 7.48
CA ALA A 883 18.24 21.87 6.29
C ALA A 883 17.41 22.30 5.07
N THR A 884 17.95 23.18 4.23
CA THR A 884 17.33 23.66 2.99
C THR A 884 18.16 23.29 1.75
N CYS A 885 19.08 22.34 1.88
CA CYS A 885 19.94 21.85 0.81
C CYS A 885 20.44 20.45 1.18
N MET A 886 21.12 19.79 0.25
CA MET A 886 21.84 18.57 0.54
C MET A 886 22.94 18.81 1.61
N PRO A 887 23.33 17.77 2.37
CA PRO A 887 24.29 17.91 3.48
C PRO A 887 25.58 18.60 3.04
N PHE A 888 25.98 19.63 3.79
CA PHE A 888 27.18 20.44 3.54
C PHE A 888 27.22 21.19 2.19
N HIS A 889 26.14 21.22 1.41
CA HIS A 889 26.00 22.12 0.26
C HIS A 889 25.66 23.55 0.71
N LEU A 890 26.45 24.11 1.62
CA LEU A 890 26.22 25.42 2.24
C LEU A 890 26.33 26.60 1.25
N TRP A 891 26.80 26.33 0.04
CA TRP A 891 26.77 27.29 -1.07
C TRP A 891 25.38 27.39 -1.72
N GLU A 892 24.52 26.39 -1.54
CA GLU A 892 23.18 26.24 -2.13
C GLU A 892 22.08 26.64 -1.14
N GLY A 893 22.19 26.19 0.12
CA GLY A 893 21.23 26.49 1.18
C GLY A 893 21.84 26.53 2.57
N GLN A 894 21.03 26.31 3.60
CA GLN A 894 21.44 26.37 4.99
C GLN A 894 21.29 25.01 5.67
N MET A 895 22.19 24.72 6.61
CA MET A 895 22.12 23.57 7.50
C MET A 895 22.25 24.09 8.93
N LYS A 896 21.13 24.54 9.50
CA LYS A 896 21.11 25.32 10.75
C LYS A 896 21.56 24.50 11.97
N ASN A 897 21.18 23.23 12.01
CA ASN A 897 21.51 22.32 13.11
C ASN A 897 22.55 21.31 12.60
N ARG A 898 23.62 21.10 13.38
CA ARG A 898 24.61 20.05 13.07
C ARG A 898 24.03 18.66 13.37
N PRO A 899 24.48 17.61 12.67
CA PRO A 899 24.16 16.24 13.06
C PRO A 899 24.71 15.93 14.46
N LEU A 900 24.00 15.06 15.18
CA LEU A 900 24.30 14.66 16.56
C LEU A 900 24.77 13.22 16.61
N VAL A 901 25.62 12.91 17.59
CA VAL A 901 26.11 11.53 17.77
C VAL A 901 25.76 11.01 19.17
N ALA A 902 25.05 9.89 19.19
CA ALA A 902 24.63 9.17 20.37
C ALA A 902 25.53 7.94 20.61
N LEU A 903 25.80 7.63 21.88
CA LEU A 903 26.33 6.32 22.26
C LEU A 903 25.21 5.45 22.83
N GLU A 904 25.20 4.18 22.43
CA GLU A 904 24.25 3.20 22.94
C GLU A 904 24.71 2.63 24.30
N VAL A 905 23.77 2.55 25.23
CA VAL A 905 23.88 1.97 26.57
C VAL A 905 22.96 0.76 26.62
N PHE A 906 23.52 -0.39 26.99
CA PHE A 906 22.84 -1.68 26.96
C PHE A 906 22.27 -2.03 28.32
N ASP A 907 21.00 -2.44 28.39
CA ASP A 907 20.43 -3.01 29.61
C ASP A 907 20.89 -4.46 29.85
N GLU A 908 21.20 -5.18 28.76
CA GLU A 908 21.67 -6.56 28.75
C GLU A 908 22.65 -6.80 27.59
N VAL A 909 23.72 -7.54 27.85
CA VAL A 909 24.73 -7.91 26.85
C VAL A 909 24.99 -9.41 26.91
N ASN A 910 25.04 -10.06 25.75
CA ASN A 910 25.35 -11.49 25.61
C ASN A 910 26.64 -11.72 24.79
N ASP A 911 27.06 -12.98 24.72
CA ASP A 911 28.30 -13.37 24.03
C ASP A 911 28.32 -13.11 22.52
N LYS A 912 27.18 -12.85 21.90
CA LYS A 912 27.08 -12.53 20.46
C LYS A 912 27.53 -11.11 20.14
N TYR A 913 27.61 -10.23 21.13
CA TYR A 913 28.19 -8.90 20.94
C TYR A 913 29.70 -9.01 20.64
N PRO A 914 30.24 -8.20 19.70
CA PRO A 914 31.66 -8.25 19.33
C PRO A 914 32.58 -8.19 20.55
N LEU A 915 33.64 -9.01 20.54
CA LEU A 915 34.64 -9.01 21.62
C LEU A 915 35.26 -7.61 21.80
N SER A 916 35.56 -6.93 20.68
CA SER A 916 36.08 -5.56 20.68
C SER A 916 35.18 -4.59 21.46
N LEU A 917 33.86 -4.72 21.33
CA LEU A 917 32.91 -3.88 22.09
C LEU A 917 32.93 -4.24 23.59
N ARG A 918 32.95 -5.53 23.90
CA ARG A 918 32.98 -6.02 25.28
C ARG A 918 34.25 -5.59 26.01
N ASP A 919 35.37 -5.57 25.33
CA ASP A 919 36.66 -5.14 25.89
C ASP A 919 36.72 -3.63 26.13
N ILE A 920 36.14 -2.81 25.24
CA ILE A 920 36.11 -1.35 25.37
C ILE A 920 35.37 -0.90 26.64
N TYR A 921 34.19 -1.48 26.90
CA TYR A 921 33.36 -1.08 28.03
C TYR A 921 33.64 -1.91 29.30
N GLY A 922 34.11 -3.15 29.15
CA GLY A 922 34.48 -4.03 30.25
C GLY A 922 33.40 -4.11 31.32
N LYS A 923 33.75 -3.73 32.55
CA LYS A 923 32.83 -3.79 33.71
C LYS A 923 31.65 -2.82 33.61
N LEU A 924 31.71 -1.78 32.77
CA LEU A 924 30.62 -0.82 32.59
C LEU A 924 29.37 -1.46 32.00
N LEU A 925 29.52 -2.56 31.25
CA LEU A 925 28.37 -3.29 30.68
C LEU A 925 27.44 -3.89 31.74
N ASN A 926 27.91 -4.05 32.98
CA ASN A 926 27.10 -4.52 34.10
C ASN A 926 26.44 -3.36 34.89
N ASN A 927 26.72 -2.11 34.51
CA ASN A 927 26.17 -0.92 35.16
C ASN A 927 25.80 0.13 34.10
N PRO A 928 24.60 0.01 33.50
CA PRO A 928 24.20 0.89 32.40
C PRO A 928 24.12 2.38 32.80
N VAL A 929 23.82 2.67 34.08
CA VAL A 929 23.78 4.04 34.60
C VAL A 929 25.18 4.66 34.63
N GLU A 930 26.17 3.93 35.11
CA GLU A 930 27.57 4.40 35.09
C GLU A 930 28.13 4.45 33.67
N MET A 931 27.77 3.49 32.81
CA MET A 931 28.12 3.51 31.40
C MET A 931 27.60 4.79 30.72
N ALA A 932 26.35 5.17 30.95
CA ALA A 932 25.76 6.40 30.42
C ALA A 932 26.54 7.64 30.86
N LYS A 933 26.94 7.75 32.13
CA LYS A 933 27.77 8.85 32.62
C LYS A 933 29.12 8.90 31.92
N VAL A 934 29.82 7.77 31.79
CA VAL A 934 31.10 7.71 31.09
C VAL A 934 30.95 8.11 29.61
N CYS A 935 29.89 7.66 28.95
CA CYS A 935 29.58 8.04 27.57
C CYS A 935 29.41 9.56 27.39
N VAL A 936 28.81 10.24 28.37
CA VAL A 936 28.63 11.71 28.35
C VAL A 936 29.90 12.43 28.82
N ASP A 937 30.39 12.14 30.01
CA ASP A 937 31.42 12.92 30.70
C ASP A 937 32.82 12.73 30.08
N LYS A 938 33.14 11.49 29.66
CA LYS A 938 34.46 11.15 29.12
C LYS A 938 34.50 11.26 27.60
N TYR A 939 33.51 10.67 26.92
CA TYR A 939 33.51 10.60 25.45
C TYR A 939 32.76 11.77 24.79
N GLY A 940 31.90 12.48 25.53
CA GLY A 940 31.21 13.65 25.02
C GLY A 940 30.04 13.32 24.09
N ALA A 941 29.31 12.24 24.33
CA ALA A 941 28.10 11.91 23.56
C ALA A 941 27.07 13.05 23.62
N ASP A 942 26.45 13.39 22.49
CA ASP A 942 25.41 14.42 22.44
C ASP A 942 24.08 13.90 23.01
N LEU A 943 23.82 12.60 22.83
CA LEU A 943 22.62 11.88 23.23
C LEU A 943 23.02 10.51 23.80
N ILE A 944 22.14 9.89 24.59
CA ILE A 944 22.30 8.48 24.97
C ILE A 944 21.13 7.67 24.41
N SER A 945 21.44 6.57 23.74
CA SER A 945 20.43 5.58 23.32
C SER A 945 20.41 4.44 24.32
N VAL A 946 19.26 4.19 24.95
CA VAL A 946 19.10 3.12 25.94
C VAL A 946 18.43 1.94 25.25
N ARG A 947 19.20 0.88 25.01
CA ARG A 947 18.70 -0.36 24.42
C ARG A 947 18.10 -1.24 25.49
N LEU A 948 16.80 -1.50 25.37
CA LEU A 948 15.99 -2.33 26.26
C LEU A 948 15.86 -3.75 25.70
N GLU A 949 16.97 -4.37 25.31
CA GLU A 949 16.96 -5.70 24.71
C GLU A 949 16.55 -6.77 25.73
N GLY A 950 16.89 -6.54 27.01
CA GLY A 950 16.57 -7.42 28.13
C GLY A 950 15.07 -7.59 28.39
N THR A 951 14.20 -6.71 27.86
CA THR A 951 12.75 -6.89 27.95
C THR A 951 12.19 -7.91 26.96
N HIS A 952 12.97 -8.29 25.94
CA HIS A 952 12.53 -9.27 24.96
C HIS A 952 12.29 -10.63 25.65
N PRO A 953 11.19 -11.35 25.36
CA PRO A 953 10.84 -12.58 26.06
C PRO A 953 11.95 -13.65 26.02
N GLU A 954 12.72 -13.70 24.94
CA GLU A 954 13.83 -14.64 24.77
C GLU A 954 15.21 -14.11 25.23
N LYS A 955 15.33 -12.83 25.65
CA LYS A 955 16.63 -12.19 25.96
C LYS A 955 16.69 -11.59 27.36
N GLY A 956 15.85 -12.09 28.27
CA GLY A 956 15.82 -11.69 29.67
C GLY A 956 14.40 -11.58 30.23
N ASN A 957 13.42 -11.27 29.37
CA ASN A 957 12.02 -11.06 29.71
C ASN A 957 11.80 -10.11 30.91
N ARG A 958 12.63 -9.06 31.01
CA ARG A 958 12.48 -8.03 32.05
C ARG A 958 11.12 -7.36 31.94
N SER A 959 10.55 -7.01 33.10
CA SER A 959 9.26 -6.35 33.15
C SER A 959 9.33 -4.90 32.66
N SER A 960 8.19 -4.37 32.23
CA SER A 960 8.02 -2.95 31.92
C SER A 960 8.44 -2.04 33.08
N GLN A 961 8.18 -2.44 34.33
CA GLN A 961 8.62 -1.70 35.52
C GLN A 961 10.15 -1.65 35.66
N GLN A 962 10.85 -2.77 35.40
CA GLN A 962 12.32 -2.78 35.45
C GLN A 962 12.93 -1.86 34.39
N ALA A 963 12.33 -1.81 33.20
CA ALA A 963 12.75 -0.87 32.15
C ALA A 963 12.50 0.59 32.57
N VAL A 964 11.34 0.89 33.16
CA VAL A 964 11.01 2.22 33.70
C VAL A 964 12.03 2.66 34.75
N ASP A 965 12.37 1.80 35.71
CA ASP A 965 13.31 2.11 36.79
C ASP A 965 14.72 2.39 36.24
N LEU A 966 15.14 1.61 35.25
CA LEU A 966 16.42 1.81 34.55
C LEU A 966 16.45 3.16 33.82
N VAL A 967 15.44 3.44 32.99
CA VAL A 967 15.37 4.69 32.22
C VAL A 967 15.34 5.91 33.16
N LYS A 968 14.57 5.87 34.25
CA LYS A 968 14.56 6.93 35.27
C LYS A 968 15.92 7.11 35.94
N SER A 969 16.61 6.01 36.24
CA SER A 969 17.94 6.08 36.85
C SER A 969 18.97 6.71 35.90
N ILE A 970 18.90 6.41 34.60
CA ILE A 970 19.74 7.03 33.57
C ILE A 970 19.37 8.51 33.41
N LEU A 971 18.08 8.85 33.33
CA LEU A 971 17.61 10.24 33.29
C LEU A 971 18.15 11.05 34.47
N ALA A 972 18.15 10.50 35.68
CA ALA A 972 18.69 11.17 36.86
C ALA A 972 20.22 11.32 36.84
N ALA A 973 20.93 10.45 36.11
CA ALA A 973 22.38 10.39 36.09
C ALA A 973 23.05 11.32 35.07
N ILE A 974 22.36 11.69 33.99
CA ILE A 974 22.92 12.49 32.89
C ILE A 974 21.99 13.64 32.48
N ASP A 975 22.56 14.69 31.87
CA ASP A 975 21.84 15.91 31.50
C ASP A 975 21.41 16.00 30.02
N VAL A 976 21.85 15.06 29.17
CA VAL A 976 21.52 14.99 27.74
C VAL A 976 20.19 14.28 27.44
N PRO A 977 19.56 14.52 26.26
CA PRO A 977 18.35 13.80 25.87
C PRO A 977 18.57 12.29 25.63
N LEU A 978 17.49 11.52 25.76
CA LEU A 978 17.49 10.07 25.61
C LEU A 978 16.70 9.59 24.39
N ILE A 979 17.26 8.57 23.75
CA ILE A 979 16.58 7.70 22.79
C ILE A 979 16.27 6.40 23.54
N ILE A 980 15.02 5.96 23.50
CA ILE A 980 14.63 4.66 24.09
C ILE A 980 14.48 3.69 22.94
N MET A 981 15.32 2.65 22.94
CA MET A 981 15.45 1.69 21.86
C MET A 981 14.86 0.34 22.28
N GLY A 982 13.73 0.00 21.67
CA GLY A 982 12.99 -1.24 21.84
C GLY A 982 13.47 -2.38 20.94
N HIS A 983 12.58 -3.32 20.64
CA HIS A 983 12.90 -4.53 19.87
C HIS A 983 11.71 -5.04 19.04
N ASN A 984 11.96 -5.99 18.15
CA ASN A 984 11.01 -6.54 17.17
C ASN A 984 9.89 -7.44 17.73
N HIS A 985 9.86 -7.74 19.03
CA HIS A 985 8.70 -8.38 19.65
C HIS A 985 7.63 -7.33 20.02
N PHE A 986 6.73 -7.01 19.08
CA PHE A 986 5.84 -5.85 19.15
C PHE A 986 4.93 -5.78 20.38
N ASP A 987 4.31 -6.88 20.82
CA ASP A 987 3.42 -6.84 22.00
C ASP A 987 4.17 -6.39 23.27
N LYS A 988 5.33 -7.01 23.49
CA LYS A 988 6.19 -6.70 24.63
C LYS A 988 6.81 -5.31 24.50
N ASN A 989 7.21 -4.93 23.29
CA ASN A 989 7.72 -3.59 22.99
C ASN A 989 6.66 -2.52 23.28
N ASN A 990 5.40 -2.76 22.88
CA ASN A 990 4.26 -1.89 23.13
C ASN A 990 3.99 -1.71 24.63
N GLU A 991 3.97 -2.82 25.39
CA GLU A 991 3.82 -2.79 26.84
C GLU A 991 4.91 -1.93 27.50
N VAL A 992 6.18 -2.18 27.15
CA VAL A 992 7.35 -1.54 27.75
C VAL A 992 7.43 -0.06 27.37
N LEU A 993 7.37 0.28 26.08
CA LEU A 993 7.49 1.67 25.64
C LEU A 993 6.31 2.53 26.11
N LYS A 994 5.10 1.98 26.19
CA LYS A 994 3.95 2.68 26.80
C LYS A 994 4.19 2.99 28.28
N ALA A 995 4.71 2.03 29.04
CA ALA A 995 5.04 2.23 30.45
C ALA A 995 6.17 3.25 30.64
N VAL A 996 7.23 3.18 29.83
CA VAL A 996 8.33 4.16 29.85
C VAL A 996 7.85 5.55 29.49
N ALA A 997 7.05 5.70 28.43
CA ALA A 997 6.46 6.96 28.02
C ALA A 997 5.58 7.58 29.12
N GLN A 998 4.70 6.78 29.72
CA GLN A 998 3.85 7.23 30.81
C GLN A 998 4.66 7.68 32.03
N ALA A 999 5.65 6.87 32.42
CA ALA A 999 6.43 7.12 33.63
C ALA A 999 7.40 8.31 33.50
N CYS A 1000 7.73 8.70 32.27
CA CYS A 1000 8.65 9.78 31.92
C CYS A 1000 7.94 10.93 31.18
N ALA A 1001 6.62 11.08 31.34
CA ALA A 1001 5.82 12.08 30.64
C ALA A 1001 6.43 13.49 30.76
N GLY A 1002 6.49 14.21 29.64
CA GLY A 1002 7.06 15.56 29.57
C GLY A 1002 8.59 15.61 29.36
N GLU A 1003 9.32 14.50 29.43
CA GLU A 1003 10.78 14.49 29.15
C GLU A 1003 11.15 14.69 27.67
N ASN A 1004 10.18 14.57 26.75
CA ASN A 1004 10.38 14.52 25.31
C ASN A 1004 11.48 13.50 24.90
N LEU A 1005 11.25 12.24 25.30
CA LEU A 1005 12.06 11.09 24.87
C LEU A 1005 11.88 10.87 23.36
N LEU A 1006 12.92 10.32 22.71
CA LEU A 1006 12.79 9.81 21.34
C LEU A 1006 12.53 8.31 21.38
N LEU A 1007 11.29 7.89 21.10
CA LEU A 1007 10.86 6.49 21.16
C LEU A 1007 11.16 5.77 19.83
N ASN A 1008 11.94 4.70 19.91
CA ASN A 1008 12.28 3.77 18.83
C ASN A 1008 11.97 2.36 19.38
N TRP A 1009 11.15 1.50 18.79
CA TRP A 1009 11.12 0.98 17.42
C TRP A 1009 9.68 0.96 16.93
N VAL A 1010 9.37 1.76 15.90
CA VAL A 1010 8.00 2.03 15.46
C VAL A 1010 7.84 1.69 13.97
N GLU A 1011 7.15 0.60 13.70
CA GLU A 1011 6.82 0.07 12.36
C GLU A 1011 5.30 -0.01 12.15
N GLN A 1012 4.88 -0.45 10.96
CA GLN A 1012 3.45 -0.55 10.57
C GLN A 1012 2.61 -1.41 11.53
N ASP A 1013 3.21 -2.41 12.17
CA ASP A 1013 2.51 -3.33 13.06
C ASP A 1013 2.27 -2.76 14.46
N ASN A 1014 3.09 -1.81 14.91
CA ASN A 1014 3.05 -1.32 16.29
C ASN A 1014 2.90 0.21 16.43
N TYR A 1015 2.86 0.96 15.33
CA TYR A 1015 2.81 2.42 15.37
C TYR A 1015 1.65 2.99 16.17
N ARG A 1016 0.47 2.37 16.14
CA ARG A 1016 -0.73 2.91 16.79
C ARG A 1016 -0.54 3.09 18.30
N THR A 1017 -0.01 2.07 18.96
CA THR A 1017 0.19 2.08 20.41
C THR A 1017 1.25 3.09 20.81
N ILE A 1018 2.37 3.12 20.09
CA ILE A 1018 3.49 4.01 20.42
C ILE A 1018 3.15 5.47 20.08
N ALA A 1019 2.47 5.72 18.95
CA ALA A 1019 1.92 7.03 18.59
C ALA A 1019 0.98 7.57 19.67
N GLY A 1020 0.02 6.75 20.10
CA GLY A 1020 -0.90 7.11 21.19
C GLY A 1020 -0.16 7.45 22.48
N ALA A 1021 0.87 6.67 22.85
CA ALA A 1021 1.69 6.94 24.02
C ALA A 1021 2.51 8.25 23.87
N ALA A 1022 3.13 8.48 22.72
CA ALA A 1022 3.92 9.68 22.49
C ALA A 1022 3.08 10.96 22.49
N ILE A 1023 1.87 10.92 21.90
CA ILE A 1023 0.92 12.04 21.94
C ILE A 1023 0.46 12.29 23.38
N ALA A 1024 0.04 11.23 24.09
CA ALA A 1024 -0.49 11.35 25.44
C ALA A 1024 0.53 11.90 26.44
N TYR A 1025 1.81 11.58 26.27
CA TYR A 1025 2.86 11.88 27.25
C TYR A 1025 3.93 12.87 26.75
N GLY A 1026 3.76 13.43 25.55
CA GLY A 1026 4.63 14.50 25.01
C GLY A 1026 6.03 14.01 24.62
N HIS A 1027 6.10 12.98 23.78
CA HIS A 1027 7.36 12.40 23.29
C HIS A 1027 7.47 12.47 21.76
N SER A 1028 8.70 12.33 21.27
CA SER A 1028 9.02 12.21 19.86
C SER A 1028 9.15 10.74 19.47
N ILE A 1029 8.96 10.41 18.19
CA ILE A 1029 8.96 9.04 17.66
C ILE A 1029 9.93 8.91 16.50
N VAL A 1030 10.56 7.74 16.40
CA VAL A 1030 11.29 7.28 15.21
C VAL A 1030 10.40 6.35 14.39
N SER A 1031 9.95 6.85 13.25
CA SER A 1031 9.24 6.14 12.18
C SER A 1031 10.23 5.26 11.41
N GLN A 1032 10.13 3.95 11.55
CA GLN A 1032 11.05 3.02 10.92
C GLN A 1032 10.48 2.41 9.63
N SER A 1033 11.32 2.24 8.62
CA SER A 1033 10.96 1.68 7.32
C SER A 1033 12.12 0.86 6.73
N PRO A 1034 11.89 -0.32 6.14
CA PRO A 1034 12.95 -1.19 5.66
C PRO A 1034 13.50 -0.73 4.30
N ILE A 1035 14.52 0.14 4.31
CA ILE A 1035 15.28 0.63 3.14
C ILE A 1035 14.36 0.93 1.94
N ASP A 1036 13.23 1.60 2.20
CA ASP A 1036 12.19 1.87 1.22
C ASP A 1036 11.59 3.28 1.43
N VAL A 1037 11.60 4.08 0.37
CA VAL A 1037 11.14 5.48 0.39
C VAL A 1037 9.62 5.58 0.55
N ASN A 1038 8.87 4.66 -0.06
CA ASN A 1038 7.42 4.64 -0.02
C ASN A 1038 6.93 4.21 1.35
N ILE A 1039 7.55 3.20 1.96
CA ILE A 1039 7.20 2.76 3.32
C ILE A 1039 7.52 3.87 4.32
N ALA A 1040 8.65 4.58 4.18
CA ALA A 1040 8.94 5.73 5.05
C ALA A 1040 7.88 6.82 4.95
N LYS A 1041 7.49 7.16 3.71
CA LYS A 1041 6.40 8.11 3.44
C LYS A 1041 5.09 7.63 4.04
N GLN A 1042 4.72 6.36 3.82
CA GLN A 1042 3.51 5.75 4.34
C GLN A 1042 3.51 5.78 5.87
N MET A 1043 4.60 5.43 6.53
CA MET A 1043 4.72 5.48 7.99
C MET A 1043 4.53 6.89 8.54
N ASN A 1044 5.09 7.91 7.89
CA ASN A 1044 4.88 9.30 8.30
C ASN A 1044 3.43 9.76 8.06
N ILE A 1045 2.78 9.30 6.98
CA ILE A 1045 1.34 9.50 6.75
C ILE A 1045 0.50 8.83 7.86
N LEU A 1046 0.82 7.59 8.22
CA LEU A 1046 0.13 6.86 9.28
C LEU A 1046 0.25 7.56 10.64
N LEU A 1047 1.45 8.02 10.99
CA LEU A 1047 1.70 8.74 12.24
C LEU A 1047 0.98 10.11 12.27
N THR A 1048 1.05 10.88 11.18
CA THR A 1048 0.38 12.19 11.10
C THR A 1048 -1.13 12.08 11.05
N ASN A 1049 -1.69 11.04 10.43
CA ASN A 1049 -3.13 10.72 10.49
C ASN A 1049 -3.61 10.36 11.90
N MET A 1050 -2.70 9.97 12.79
CA MET A 1050 -2.95 9.77 14.22
C MET A 1050 -2.71 11.03 15.06
N ASP A 1051 -2.57 12.20 14.44
CA ASP A 1051 -2.27 13.48 15.07
C ASP A 1051 -0.88 13.56 15.73
N VAL A 1052 0.07 12.68 15.39
CA VAL A 1052 1.49 12.91 15.73
C VAL A 1052 1.97 14.10 14.91
N LYS A 1053 2.46 15.13 15.59
CA LYS A 1053 2.93 16.34 14.91
C LYS A 1053 4.18 16.02 14.09
N PRO A 1054 4.33 16.55 12.86
CA PRO A 1054 5.54 16.35 12.06
C PRO A 1054 6.84 16.74 12.80
N GLU A 1055 6.79 17.75 13.67
CA GLU A 1055 7.93 18.20 14.50
C GLU A 1055 8.30 17.22 15.63
N GLN A 1056 7.57 16.10 15.76
CA GLN A 1056 7.83 15.00 16.69
C GLN A 1056 8.29 13.72 15.98
N ILE A 1057 8.43 13.73 14.65
CA ILE A 1057 8.73 12.53 13.85
C ILE A 1057 10.16 12.60 13.31
N MET A 1058 10.93 11.56 13.57
CA MET A 1058 12.18 11.23 12.88
C MET A 1058 12.02 9.97 12.05
N MET A 1059 12.82 9.80 11.01
CA MET A 1059 12.82 8.61 10.16
C MET A 1059 14.05 7.73 10.41
N ASP A 1060 13.84 6.42 10.48
CA ASP A 1060 14.90 5.41 10.43
C ASP A 1060 14.65 4.52 9.20
N PRO A 1061 15.38 4.72 8.09
CA PRO A 1061 15.23 3.90 6.89
C PRO A 1061 15.86 2.50 7.01
N ILE A 1062 16.20 2.05 8.23
CA ILE A 1062 17.03 0.89 8.51
C ILE A 1062 18.44 1.05 7.93
N THR A 1063 19.44 0.81 8.78
CA THR A 1063 20.83 1.06 8.42
C THR A 1063 21.49 -0.19 7.84
N GLY A 1064 22.04 -0.08 6.64
CA GLY A 1064 23.01 -1.00 6.08
C GLY A 1064 24.41 -0.60 6.53
N ALA A 1065 25.27 -1.58 6.81
CA ALA A 1065 26.64 -1.33 7.23
C ALA A 1065 27.60 -1.41 6.05
N THR A 1066 28.77 -0.77 6.17
CA THR A 1066 29.85 -0.99 5.19
C THR A 1066 30.11 -2.50 5.03
N GLY A 1067 30.22 -2.97 3.79
CA GLY A 1067 30.36 -4.40 3.48
C GLY A 1067 29.06 -5.21 3.51
N TYR A 1068 27.93 -4.62 3.93
CA TYR A 1068 26.62 -5.26 3.88
C TYR A 1068 25.47 -4.23 3.81
N GLY A 1069 25.05 -3.92 2.58
CA GLY A 1069 23.83 -3.16 2.30
C GLY A 1069 23.93 -1.64 2.44
N ILE A 1070 25.13 -1.08 2.66
CA ILE A 1070 25.35 0.37 2.77
C ILE A 1070 24.91 1.12 1.51
N GLU A 1071 25.11 0.53 0.34
CA GLU A 1071 24.73 1.10 -0.95
C GLU A 1071 23.23 1.35 -1.07
N TYR A 1072 22.41 0.46 -0.51
CA TYR A 1072 20.95 0.61 -0.50
C TYR A 1072 20.54 1.71 0.48
N THR A 1073 21.06 1.69 1.72
CA THR A 1073 20.74 2.72 2.72
C THR A 1073 21.18 4.11 2.27
N TYR A 1074 22.39 4.25 1.72
CA TYR A 1074 22.89 5.52 1.19
C TYR A 1074 21.95 6.05 0.10
N SER A 1075 21.65 5.22 -0.90
CA SER A 1075 20.79 5.61 -2.03
C SER A 1075 19.37 5.95 -1.62
N VAL A 1076 18.81 5.24 -0.63
CA VAL A 1076 17.48 5.51 -0.09
C VAL A 1076 17.46 6.81 0.69
N MET A 1077 18.44 7.04 1.57
CA MET A 1077 18.54 8.29 2.31
C MET A 1077 18.71 9.50 1.40
N GLU A 1078 19.56 9.39 0.37
CA GLU A 1078 19.76 10.44 -0.61
C GLU A 1078 18.46 10.76 -1.36
N ARG A 1079 17.74 9.72 -1.82
CA ARG A 1079 16.42 9.88 -2.45
C ARG A 1079 15.39 10.52 -1.52
N MET A 1080 15.31 10.09 -0.26
CA MET A 1080 14.43 10.69 0.73
C MET A 1080 14.73 12.18 0.89
N ARG A 1081 16.01 12.53 1.06
CA ARG A 1081 16.44 13.92 1.26
C ARG A 1081 16.17 14.79 0.03
N MET A 1082 16.49 14.30 -1.17
CA MET A 1082 16.21 15.03 -2.42
C MET A 1082 14.70 15.21 -2.65
N THR A 1083 13.90 14.17 -2.39
CA THR A 1083 12.44 14.22 -2.57
C THR A 1083 11.79 15.19 -1.57
N ALA A 1084 12.28 15.20 -0.33
CA ALA A 1084 11.88 16.17 0.68
C ALA A 1084 12.16 17.61 0.23
N LEU A 1085 13.41 17.91 -0.14
CA LEU A 1085 13.82 19.24 -0.60
C LEU A 1085 13.06 19.68 -1.86
N GLY A 1086 12.69 18.72 -2.71
CA GLY A 1086 11.88 18.91 -3.92
C GLY A 1086 10.38 19.11 -3.68
N GLY A 1087 9.89 19.04 -2.43
CA GLY A 1087 8.53 19.45 -2.06
C GLY A 1087 7.69 18.41 -1.30
N ASP A 1088 8.19 17.19 -1.09
CA ASP A 1088 7.42 16.17 -0.36
C ASP A 1088 7.55 16.36 1.16
N LYS A 1089 6.50 16.92 1.76
CA LYS A 1089 6.43 17.19 3.21
C LYS A 1089 6.48 15.92 4.06
N MET A 1090 6.02 14.78 3.55
CA MET A 1090 5.98 13.54 4.32
C MET A 1090 7.35 12.87 4.42
N LEU A 1091 8.29 13.23 3.54
CA LEU A 1091 9.69 12.79 3.62
C LEU A 1091 10.61 13.85 4.23
N ALA A 1092 10.07 15.01 4.60
CA ALA A 1092 10.84 16.13 5.14
C ALA A 1092 11.25 15.96 6.61
N SER A 1093 11.10 14.79 7.21
CA SER A 1093 11.55 14.53 8.58
C SER A 1093 13.08 14.35 8.68
N PRO A 1094 13.69 14.63 9.84
CA PRO A 1094 15.09 14.28 10.11
C PRO A 1094 15.34 12.77 10.10
N ILE A 1095 16.56 12.34 9.77
CA ILE A 1095 16.94 10.93 9.65
C ILE A 1095 17.85 10.52 10.81
N ILE A 1096 17.58 9.37 11.43
CA ILE A 1096 18.42 8.70 12.42
C ILE A 1096 18.93 7.37 11.86
N VAL A 1097 20.19 7.02 12.15
CA VAL A 1097 20.84 5.78 11.67
C VAL A 1097 21.50 5.01 12.82
N LEU A 1098 21.41 3.67 12.76
CA LEU A 1098 21.84 2.75 13.82
C LEU A 1098 23.17 2.06 13.47
N THR A 1099 24.18 2.87 13.16
CA THR A 1099 25.47 2.40 12.63
C THR A 1099 26.20 1.39 13.52
N GLY A 1100 26.14 1.56 14.85
CA GLY A 1100 26.82 0.66 15.78
C GLY A 1100 26.24 -0.74 15.76
N GLN A 1101 24.90 -0.86 15.83
CA GLN A 1101 24.19 -2.14 15.79
C GLN A 1101 24.51 -2.92 14.51
N GLU A 1102 24.51 -2.25 13.37
CA GLU A 1102 24.62 -2.90 12.07
C GLU A 1102 26.06 -3.25 11.74
N CYS A 1103 27.02 -2.37 12.05
CA CYS A 1103 28.43 -2.70 11.95
C CYS A 1103 28.79 -3.86 12.87
N ALA A 1104 28.22 -3.91 14.08
CA ALA A 1104 28.46 -5.02 15.00
C ALA A 1104 27.97 -6.36 14.44
N LYS A 1105 27.13 -6.43 13.40
CA LYS A 1105 26.71 -7.71 12.80
C LYS A 1105 27.67 -8.21 11.71
N THR A 1106 28.48 -7.34 11.12
CA THR A 1106 29.35 -7.71 9.99
C THR A 1106 30.50 -8.63 10.42
N LYS A 1107 30.96 -9.46 9.48
CA LYS A 1107 32.08 -10.38 9.71
C LYS A 1107 33.36 -9.60 9.95
N GLU A 1108 33.58 -8.55 9.18
CA GLU A 1108 34.77 -7.70 9.19
C GLU A 1108 34.95 -7.05 10.57
N ALA A 1109 33.86 -6.63 11.23
CA ALA A 1109 33.91 -6.04 12.56
C ALA A 1109 34.10 -7.05 13.72
N LYS A 1110 34.06 -8.36 13.45
CA LYS A 1110 34.07 -9.43 14.49
C LYS A 1110 35.19 -10.45 14.35
N ALA A 1111 35.61 -10.76 13.13
CA ALA A 1111 36.49 -11.89 12.88
C ALA A 1111 37.87 -11.72 13.54
N SER A 1112 38.40 -12.79 14.14
CA SER A 1112 39.66 -12.69 14.89
C SER A 1112 40.82 -12.34 13.96
N GLN A 1113 41.82 -11.63 14.48
CA GLN A 1113 43.05 -11.35 13.74
C GLN A 1113 43.82 -12.65 13.42
N ALA A 1114 43.67 -13.70 14.23
CA ALA A 1114 44.30 -14.99 13.97
C ALA A 1114 43.73 -15.66 12.71
N ASP A 1115 42.41 -15.58 12.51
CA ASP A 1115 41.74 -16.17 11.35
C ASP A 1115 41.95 -15.33 10.07
N PHE A 1116 42.09 -14.00 10.22
CA PHE A 1116 42.26 -13.06 9.11
C PHE A 1116 43.42 -12.07 9.36
N PRO A 1117 44.69 -12.52 9.32
CA PRO A 1117 45.84 -11.69 9.68
C PRO A 1117 46.04 -10.49 8.76
N ALA A 1118 45.65 -10.59 7.48
CA ALA A 1118 45.74 -9.51 6.50
C ALA A 1118 44.81 -8.32 6.79
N TRP A 1119 43.79 -8.52 7.64
CA TRP A 1119 42.79 -7.48 7.95
C TRP A 1119 43.21 -6.58 9.13
N GLY A 1120 44.41 -6.76 9.68
CA GLY A 1120 44.93 -5.90 10.76
C GLY A 1120 44.24 -6.10 12.12
N GLN A 1121 44.49 -5.16 13.03
CA GLN A 1121 44.03 -5.24 14.43
C GLN A 1121 42.51 -5.07 14.53
N LEU A 1122 41.84 -5.97 15.26
CA LEU A 1122 40.38 -6.05 15.34
C LEU A 1122 39.74 -4.79 15.97
N ASP A 1123 40.34 -4.25 17.02
CA ASP A 1123 39.87 -3.05 17.73
C ASP A 1123 39.84 -1.82 16.79
N LYS A 1124 40.94 -1.54 16.10
CA LYS A 1124 41.05 -0.45 15.13
C LYS A 1124 40.13 -0.68 13.93
N ARG A 1125 40.09 -1.91 13.43
CA ARG A 1125 39.24 -2.25 12.28
C ARG A 1125 37.77 -2.06 12.61
N ALA A 1126 37.29 -2.53 13.76
CA ALA A 1126 35.91 -2.36 14.19
C ALA A 1126 35.53 -0.87 14.34
N ALA A 1127 36.40 -0.07 14.96
CA ALA A 1127 36.20 1.38 15.07
C ALA A 1127 36.15 2.07 13.69
N MET A 1128 37.08 1.72 12.79
CA MET A 1128 37.10 2.27 11.43
C MET A 1128 35.88 1.85 10.62
N TRP A 1129 35.39 0.61 10.78
CA TRP A 1129 34.22 0.11 10.06
C TRP A 1129 32.96 0.90 10.41
N GLU A 1130 32.78 1.18 11.70
CA GLU A 1130 31.69 1.99 12.19
C GLU A 1130 31.82 3.46 11.75
N LEU A 1131 33.02 4.04 11.85
CA LEU A 1131 33.30 5.40 11.39
C LEU A 1131 33.05 5.58 9.88
N VAL A 1132 33.51 4.64 9.05
CA VAL A 1132 33.31 4.70 7.59
C VAL A 1132 31.83 4.59 7.26
N THR A 1133 31.10 3.68 7.91
CA THR A 1133 29.65 3.56 7.74
C THR A 1133 28.94 4.86 8.08
N ALA A 1134 29.23 5.43 9.26
CA ALA A 1134 28.62 6.68 9.70
C ALA A 1134 29.01 7.87 8.81
N THR A 1135 30.26 7.95 8.35
CA THR A 1135 30.72 9.03 7.47
C THR A 1135 30.03 8.99 6.11
N ASN A 1136 29.78 7.80 5.53
CA ASN A 1136 29.00 7.69 4.30
C ASN A 1136 27.57 8.21 4.50
N LEU A 1137 26.90 7.77 5.57
CA LEU A 1137 25.52 8.18 5.84
C LEU A 1137 25.38 9.65 6.27
N LEU A 1138 26.46 10.25 6.77
CA LEU A 1138 26.57 11.71 7.00
C LEU A 1138 26.44 12.50 5.71
N TYR A 1139 27.07 12.05 4.62
CA TYR A 1139 26.94 12.68 3.31
C TYR A 1139 25.59 12.41 2.65
N ALA A 1140 24.95 11.28 2.97
CA ALA A 1140 23.58 10.98 2.52
C ALA A 1140 22.49 11.74 3.31
N GLY A 1141 22.84 12.36 4.44
CA GLY A 1141 21.98 13.30 5.16
C GLY A 1141 21.33 12.76 6.43
N ALA A 1142 21.99 11.85 7.14
CA ALA A 1142 21.60 11.52 8.51
C ALA A 1142 21.82 12.71 9.47
N ASP A 1143 20.86 12.90 10.36
CA ASP A 1143 20.85 13.94 11.39
C ASP A 1143 21.26 13.39 12.77
N ILE A 1144 21.05 12.11 13.05
CA ILE A 1144 21.47 11.43 14.29
C ILE A 1144 22.16 10.10 13.99
N PHE A 1145 23.28 9.85 14.66
CA PHE A 1145 24.03 8.59 14.58
C PHE A 1145 24.00 7.89 15.93
N VAL A 1146 23.46 6.67 15.98
CA VAL A 1146 23.58 5.79 17.15
C VAL A 1146 24.76 4.86 16.95
N MET A 1147 25.76 5.01 17.81
CA MET A 1147 27.07 4.36 17.72
C MET A 1147 27.38 3.51 18.95
N TYR A 1148 28.22 2.51 18.77
CA TYR A 1148 28.72 1.61 19.80
C TYR A 1148 30.15 1.96 20.20
N ASN A 1149 31.04 2.25 19.24
CA ASN A 1149 32.45 2.52 19.50
C ASN A 1149 32.72 4.00 19.86
N PRO A 1150 33.30 4.31 21.04
CA PRO A 1150 33.54 5.68 21.47
C PRO A 1150 34.62 6.40 20.66
N ASP A 1151 35.65 5.70 20.17
CA ASP A 1151 36.69 6.30 19.33
C ASP A 1151 36.14 6.69 17.96
N ALA A 1152 35.31 5.83 17.37
CA ALA A 1152 34.60 6.12 16.13
C ALA A 1152 33.65 7.32 16.30
N MET A 1153 32.92 7.39 17.43
CA MET A 1153 32.05 8.52 17.75
C MET A 1153 32.82 9.84 17.84
N MET A 1154 33.92 9.88 18.60
CA MET A 1154 34.75 11.08 18.74
C MET A 1154 35.31 11.52 17.38
N ALA A 1155 35.75 10.59 16.55
CA ALA A 1155 36.24 10.87 15.20
C ALA A 1155 35.13 11.43 14.29
N LEU A 1156 33.93 10.83 14.29
CA LEU A 1156 32.79 11.31 13.50
C LEU A 1156 32.39 12.72 13.94
N LYS A 1157 32.32 12.96 15.25
CA LYS A 1157 31.97 14.26 15.81
C LYS A 1157 33.00 15.34 15.42
N GLN A 1158 34.30 15.02 15.43
CA GLN A 1158 35.33 15.92 14.91
C GLN A 1158 35.15 16.20 13.40
N THR A 1159 34.78 15.20 12.61
CA THR A 1159 34.49 15.38 11.17
C THR A 1159 33.29 16.31 10.97
N ILE A 1160 32.21 16.12 11.73
CA ILE A 1160 31.03 16.99 11.69
C ILE A 1160 31.42 18.43 12.01
N PHE A 1161 32.18 18.68 13.09
CA PHE A 1161 32.63 20.03 13.42
C PHE A 1161 33.48 20.64 12.31
N LYS A 1162 34.45 19.92 11.74
CA LYS A 1162 35.27 20.42 10.63
C LYS A 1162 34.45 20.79 9.39
N LEU A 1163 33.45 19.97 9.04
CA LEU A 1163 32.58 20.23 7.89
C LEU A 1163 31.63 21.42 8.14
N MET A 1164 31.22 21.63 9.38
CA MET A 1164 30.38 22.78 9.79
C MET A 1164 31.19 24.08 9.94
N ASP A 1165 32.42 24.00 10.45
CA ASP A 1165 33.31 25.14 10.74
C ASP A 1165 34.06 25.69 9.50
N GLY A 1166 33.93 25.02 8.33
CA GLY A 1166 34.39 25.51 7.02
C GLY A 1166 33.74 26.82 6.55
N GLN A 1167 32.98 27.50 7.41
CA GLN A 1167 32.45 28.86 7.25
C GLN A 1167 33.54 29.97 7.32
N ILE A 1168 34.82 29.65 7.49
CA ILE A 1168 35.93 30.63 7.49
C ILE A 1168 36.64 30.63 6.12
N ASN A 1169 36.14 31.46 5.21
CA ASN A 1169 36.88 32.26 4.19
C ASN A 1169 35.94 32.62 3.03
N LYS A 1170 34.96 33.49 3.29
CA LYS A 1170 34.50 34.51 2.34
C LYS A 1170 34.04 35.75 3.09
#